data_AF-A0A0D2GAD9-F1
#
_entry.id   AF-A0A0D2GAD9-F1
#
_cell.length_a   1.000
_cell.length_b   1.000
_cell.length_c   1.000
_cell.angle_alpha   90.00
_cell.angle_beta   90.00
_cell.angle_gamma   90.00
#
_symmetry.space_group_name_H-M   'P 1'
#
loop_
_entity.id
_entity.type
_entity.pdbx_description
1 polymer ?
#
loop_
_entity_poly.entity_id
_entity_poly.type
_entity_poly.pdbx_seq_one_letter_code
_entity_poly.pdbx_strand_id
1 'polypeptide(L)'
;MVSFSRLASFLPLDARPAAQHTVEQKKIIISSSTRKALWRCAPHVLPMTTSIAILALSFHGIYIGADFASQTITLMSFQIAAKVHEIFIVASLSVIVFHAIRHELLHGDGLPLGLVGSGFNFSSFDFFFTKEFGGGLLNVVTPGHRLRKTGFVILLCVAGLIAALAGPSSATLIVPVSQTWQAGGTHFYLNGSSEDFWPSDVSSDALAVQNMCNGSNSTEVAICPAGGYLSIREHWGRMNYTNFYTYDVPAYSKELSGSRFYWPIHSPASPVPPRYALGNARNVTAFSPGTATFFVQPHAAASALMQRIANKWWTALQSHMKVSDRQVDDRKIGAEVLAAITSVRCTEPQDLLAGEKSVHFPAISGRFNYVEGTSFTVDSLNASAVDHIRFQWVRLPDRFGSVSIGAALESAWNAEKTSRAVVGCSAQAGWVPTSVYTDQYSFWTGWYPWNIEYGGRIPSWVAVPAGKPQPATNGRVAFSDEWLSLLNPNVADTVPSLEAWNPSAMESIIDSSGLADDLSSQDAASLAEAWVEDGQLGISRTVLLESIISSVITDGLSRSGAYRIFDTKGSSSEWPFSMFDPLPDFDKRIIDGRDALQAPSQPQTDITTLRLRMEITGFALKRSLEGALAMVVLLAHIILATGHIIFVMVKRQSSDSWDSISELVALAQNSRPSYIALANTAAGITQRRTYGRLARIRAKPTMDQSDNDHVELIFDGPDRTVDDVEMLCPTCDHEAKSEERSTRTEVKGDEEGSHSVTSHLDQDQDQDPTNTRLEPVARQQWTWPRNRNDGPPRDQSSARHVSQPSQSPPPHSRTGSKERLITPEGVRVRRPAVEEPVRVDHAYG
;
A
#
# COMPACT_ATOMS: atom_id res chain seq x y z
N MET A 1 35.73 -20.37 7.41
CA MET A 1 36.00 -19.79 6.07
C MET A 1 37.32 -20.31 5.54
N VAL A 2 37.46 -20.53 4.22
CA VAL A 2 38.77 -20.76 3.58
C VAL A 2 39.40 -19.40 3.30
N SER A 3 40.69 -19.23 3.58
CA SER A 3 41.38 -17.96 3.27
C SER A 3 41.51 -17.76 1.77
N PHE A 4 41.11 -16.59 1.26
CA PHE A 4 41.12 -16.28 -0.17
C PHE A 4 42.51 -16.32 -0.82
N SER A 5 43.60 -16.26 -0.03
CA SER A 5 44.96 -16.51 -0.53
C SER A 5 45.16 -17.92 -1.09
N ARG A 6 44.30 -18.89 -0.74
CA ARG A 6 44.29 -20.26 -1.31
C ARG A 6 43.40 -20.44 -2.54
N LEU A 7 42.68 -19.40 -3.00
CA LEU A 7 41.87 -19.49 -4.22
C LEU A 7 42.69 -19.29 -5.51
N ALA A 8 43.84 -18.59 -5.42
CA ALA A 8 44.76 -18.43 -6.55
C ALA A 8 45.39 -19.76 -7.03
N SER A 9 45.41 -20.79 -6.17
CA SER A 9 45.96 -22.12 -6.46
C SER A 9 45.00 -23.08 -7.21
N PHE A 10 43.85 -22.61 -7.69
CA PHE A 10 42.87 -23.41 -8.46
C PHE A 10 42.87 -23.13 -9.97
N LEU A 11 43.84 -22.36 -10.48
CA LEU A 11 44.06 -22.26 -11.94
C LEU A 11 44.80 -23.51 -12.45
N PRO A 12 44.32 -24.18 -13.52
CA PRO A 12 44.86 -25.47 -13.95
C PRO A 12 46.10 -25.29 -14.84
N LEU A 13 47.30 -25.46 -14.26
CA LEU A 13 48.53 -25.67 -15.02
C LEU A 13 49.42 -26.76 -14.40
N ASP A 14 49.86 -27.66 -15.28
CA ASP A 14 50.93 -28.65 -15.20
C ASP A 14 50.98 -29.62 -14.01
N ALA A 15 50.91 -30.92 -14.35
CA ALA A 15 51.27 -32.00 -13.47
C ALA A 15 52.75 -31.89 -13.05
N ARG A 16 52.99 -31.87 -11.73
CA ARG A 16 54.34 -31.96 -11.14
C ARG A 16 54.49 -33.27 -10.34
N PRO A 17 55.71 -33.83 -10.26
CA PRO A 17 55.94 -35.20 -9.80
C PRO A 17 55.74 -35.38 -8.29
N ALA A 18 55.86 -36.65 -7.86
CA ALA A 18 55.60 -37.11 -6.51
C ALA A 18 56.26 -36.25 -5.40
N ALA A 19 55.50 -36.03 -4.32
CA ALA A 19 55.92 -35.18 -3.22
C ALA A 19 57.11 -35.76 -2.45
N GLN A 20 58.26 -35.08 -2.55
CA GLN A 20 59.32 -35.21 -1.55
C GLN A 20 58.89 -34.52 -0.25
N HIS A 21 59.33 -35.04 0.90
CA HIS A 21 59.09 -34.44 2.22
C HIS A 21 59.89 -33.13 2.36
N THR A 22 59.30 -32.00 1.92
CA THR A 22 59.89 -30.68 2.12
C THR A 22 59.71 -30.25 3.57
N VAL A 23 60.83 -29.99 4.26
CA VAL A 23 60.81 -29.40 5.61
C VAL A 23 60.20 -27.99 5.54
N GLU A 24 59.28 -27.67 6.46
CA GLU A 24 58.60 -26.37 6.53
C GLU A 24 59.62 -25.22 6.67
N GLN A 25 59.43 -24.15 5.89
CA GLN A 25 60.39 -23.04 5.79
C GLN A 25 60.03 -21.88 6.73
N LYS A 26 61.03 -21.15 7.22
CA LYS A 26 60.86 -20.04 8.18
C LYS A 26 59.96 -18.93 7.60
N LYS A 27 58.70 -18.88 8.05
CA LYS A 27 57.67 -17.95 7.53
C LYS A 27 57.99 -16.49 7.89
N ILE A 28 58.10 -15.63 6.87
CA ILE A 28 58.37 -14.19 7.02
C ILE A 28 57.14 -13.49 7.64
N ILE A 29 57.31 -12.91 8.82
CA ILE A 29 56.20 -12.35 9.62
C ILE A 29 55.72 -10.99 9.09
N ILE A 30 56.62 -10.07 8.73
CA ILE A 30 56.29 -8.79 8.09
C ILE A 30 57.09 -8.72 6.80
N SER A 31 56.46 -8.31 5.71
CA SER A 31 57.16 -8.02 4.45
C SER A 31 56.74 -6.68 3.87
N SER A 32 57.73 -5.87 3.53
CA SER A 32 57.58 -4.56 2.88
C SER A 32 57.58 -4.73 1.36
N SER A 33 56.40 -4.89 0.76
CA SER A 33 56.27 -5.07 -0.69
C SER A 33 54.95 -4.50 -1.20
N THR A 34 55.03 -3.57 -2.16
CA THR A 34 53.87 -2.98 -2.83
C THR A 34 52.98 -4.02 -3.50
N ARG A 35 53.57 -5.06 -4.13
CA ARG A 35 52.83 -6.17 -4.74
C ARG A 35 52.03 -6.96 -3.70
N LYS A 36 52.58 -7.22 -2.51
CA LYS A 36 51.86 -7.92 -1.43
C LYS A 36 50.79 -7.03 -0.79
N ALA A 37 51.09 -5.75 -0.55
CA ALA A 37 50.12 -4.77 -0.07
C ALA A 37 48.89 -4.66 -1.00
N LEU A 38 49.12 -4.64 -2.32
CA LEU A 38 48.05 -4.66 -3.33
C LEU A 38 47.23 -5.96 -3.28
N TRP A 39 47.88 -7.13 -3.19
CA TRP A 39 47.17 -8.42 -3.02
C TRP A 39 46.33 -8.46 -1.74
N ARG A 40 46.80 -7.85 -0.64
CA ARG A 40 46.03 -7.75 0.61
C ARG A 40 44.79 -6.86 0.48
N CYS A 41 44.76 -5.96 -0.50
CA CYS A 41 43.60 -5.11 -0.80
C CYS A 41 42.55 -5.81 -1.71
N ALA A 42 42.93 -6.85 -2.45
CA ALA A 42 42.05 -7.51 -3.43
C ALA A 42 40.70 -8.02 -2.86
N PRO A 43 40.61 -8.58 -1.62
CA PRO A 43 39.34 -9.01 -1.03
C PRO A 43 38.31 -7.88 -0.81
N HIS A 44 38.74 -6.62 -0.81
CA HIS A 44 37.84 -5.48 -0.69
C HIS A 44 37.21 -5.06 -2.03
N VAL A 45 37.93 -5.28 -3.15
CA VAL A 45 37.58 -4.71 -4.46
C VAL A 45 36.19 -5.19 -4.92
N LEU A 46 35.94 -6.50 -4.91
CA LEU A 46 34.68 -7.08 -5.37
C LEU A 46 33.45 -6.62 -4.56
N PRO A 47 33.38 -6.74 -3.21
CA PRO A 47 32.23 -6.24 -2.46
C PRO A 47 32.08 -4.72 -2.53
N MET A 48 33.17 -3.95 -2.69
CA MET A 48 33.07 -2.51 -2.92
C MET A 48 32.45 -2.19 -4.29
N THR A 49 32.90 -2.81 -5.38
CA THR A 49 32.35 -2.54 -6.73
C THR A 49 30.91 -3.03 -6.85
N THR A 50 30.57 -4.20 -6.28
CA THR A 50 29.19 -4.68 -6.21
C THR A 50 28.31 -3.76 -5.36
N SER A 51 28.77 -3.32 -4.18
CA SER A 51 28.03 -2.33 -3.38
C SER A 51 27.80 -1.02 -4.12
N ILE A 52 28.82 -0.46 -4.79
CA ILE A 52 28.71 0.76 -5.57
C ILE A 52 27.70 0.60 -6.73
N ALA A 53 27.71 -0.55 -7.42
CA ALA A 53 26.75 -0.85 -8.47
C ALA A 53 25.31 -0.94 -7.93
N ILE A 54 25.09 -1.65 -6.81
CA ILE A 54 23.79 -1.74 -6.14
C ILE A 54 23.28 -0.34 -5.76
N LEU A 55 24.10 0.46 -5.08
CA LEU A 55 23.76 1.83 -4.70
C LEU A 55 23.38 2.67 -5.93
N ALA A 56 24.16 2.60 -7.01
CA ALA A 56 23.87 3.34 -8.24
C ALA A 56 22.53 2.93 -8.87
N LEU A 57 22.22 1.62 -8.91
CA LEU A 57 20.94 1.11 -9.40
C LEU A 57 19.76 1.57 -8.51
N SER A 58 19.92 1.50 -7.18
CA SER A 58 18.90 1.96 -6.21
C SER A 58 18.64 3.47 -6.28
N PHE A 59 19.64 4.28 -6.67
CA PHE A 59 19.49 5.73 -6.85
C PHE A 59 18.83 6.12 -8.17
N HIS A 60 19.11 5.42 -9.28
CA HIS A 60 18.44 5.68 -10.56
C HIS A 60 16.99 5.18 -10.55
N GLY A 61 16.77 4.01 -9.94
CA GLY A 61 15.52 3.28 -10.01
C GLY A 61 15.34 2.57 -11.35
N ILE A 62 14.83 1.33 -11.31
CA ILE A 62 14.55 0.51 -12.50
C ILE A 62 13.21 -0.18 -12.29
N TYR A 63 12.26 0.09 -13.18
CA TYR A 63 11.06 -0.73 -13.36
C TYR A 63 11.43 -2.01 -14.13
N ILE A 64 11.01 -3.17 -13.62
CA ILE A 64 11.35 -4.48 -14.20
C ILE A 64 10.11 -5.12 -14.81
N GLY A 65 9.01 -5.19 -14.06
CA GLY A 65 7.71 -5.65 -14.53
C GLY A 65 6.97 -6.59 -13.58
N ALA A 66 5.66 -6.75 -13.80
CA ALA A 66 4.79 -7.70 -13.09
C ALA A 66 5.19 -9.17 -13.30
N ASP A 67 5.50 -9.54 -14.55
CA ASP A 67 5.88 -10.88 -14.99
C ASP A 67 7.06 -11.49 -14.23
N PHE A 68 7.89 -10.66 -13.60
CA PHE A 68 8.96 -11.05 -12.69
C PHE A 68 8.51 -12.05 -11.59
N ALA A 69 7.29 -11.91 -11.06
CA ALA A 69 6.74 -12.84 -10.06
C ALA A 69 6.44 -14.23 -10.61
N SER A 70 6.16 -14.36 -11.92
CA SER A 70 5.84 -15.67 -12.54
C SER A 70 7.03 -16.65 -12.53
N GLN A 71 8.23 -16.16 -12.23
CA GLN A 71 9.47 -16.93 -12.20
C GLN A 71 10.07 -16.94 -10.79
N THR A 72 9.55 -17.80 -9.91
CA THR A 72 10.07 -17.99 -8.54
C THR A 72 11.59 -18.24 -8.50
N ILE A 73 12.12 -18.91 -9.53
CA ILE A 73 13.55 -19.16 -9.76
C ILE A 73 14.34 -17.85 -9.82
N THR A 74 13.79 -16.83 -10.48
CA THR A 74 14.41 -15.52 -10.67
C THR A 74 14.50 -14.78 -9.33
N LEU A 75 13.42 -14.69 -8.56
CA LEU A 75 13.44 -14.14 -7.20
C LEU A 75 14.47 -14.86 -6.29
N MET A 76 14.52 -16.19 -6.33
CA MET A 76 15.52 -16.98 -5.58
C MET A 76 16.96 -16.66 -6.01
N SER A 77 17.21 -16.42 -7.30
CA SER A 77 18.55 -16.06 -7.80
C SER A 77 19.06 -14.73 -7.25
N PHE A 78 18.19 -13.72 -7.08
CA PHE A 78 18.55 -12.44 -6.48
C PHE A 78 18.83 -12.59 -4.97
N GLN A 79 18.09 -13.45 -4.26
CA GLN A 79 18.39 -13.80 -2.87
C GLN A 79 19.74 -14.52 -2.72
N ILE A 80 20.07 -15.43 -3.64
CA ILE A 80 21.39 -16.09 -3.68
C ILE A 80 22.50 -15.06 -3.96
N ALA A 81 22.29 -14.14 -4.90
CA ALA A 81 23.25 -13.05 -5.18
C ALA A 81 23.50 -12.15 -3.95
N ALA A 82 22.44 -11.82 -3.20
CA ALA A 82 22.55 -11.08 -1.94
C ALA A 82 23.36 -11.85 -0.88
N LYS A 83 23.15 -13.17 -0.74
CA LYS A 83 23.92 -14.01 0.18
C LYS A 83 25.39 -14.13 -0.22
N VAL A 84 25.68 -14.19 -1.51
CA VAL A 84 27.06 -14.16 -2.03
C VAL A 84 27.74 -12.81 -1.74
N HIS A 85 27.02 -11.70 -1.91
CA HIS A 85 27.53 -10.36 -1.60
C HIS A 85 27.84 -10.17 -0.11
N GLU A 86 26.96 -10.65 0.78
CA GLU A 86 27.20 -10.72 2.23
C GLU A 86 28.51 -11.44 2.56
N ILE A 87 28.74 -12.63 1.99
CA ILE A 87 29.95 -13.43 2.24
C ILE A 87 31.22 -12.66 1.84
N PHE A 88 31.18 -11.92 0.73
CA PHE A 88 32.28 -11.05 0.33
C PHE A 88 32.47 -9.84 1.27
N ILE A 89 31.38 -9.20 1.74
CA ILE A 89 31.45 -8.13 2.75
C ILE A 89 32.09 -8.64 4.04
N VAL A 90 31.65 -9.79 4.57
CA VAL A 90 32.20 -10.37 5.80
C VAL A 90 33.66 -10.74 5.61
N ALA A 91 34.04 -11.41 4.51
CA ALA A 91 35.44 -11.74 4.22
C ALA A 91 36.33 -10.49 4.10
N SER A 92 35.81 -9.41 3.50
CA SER A 92 36.45 -8.10 3.39
C SER A 92 36.66 -7.46 4.77
N LEU A 93 35.66 -7.52 5.67
CA LEU A 93 35.78 -7.05 7.05
C LEU A 93 36.77 -7.89 7.87
N SER A 94 36.78 -9.22 7.72
CA SER A 94 37.74 -10.11 8.38
C SER A 94 39.18 -9.70 8.08
N VAL A 95 39.48 -9.32 6.84
CA VAL A 95 40.83 -8.84 6.44
C VAL A 95 41.24 -7.58 7.20
N ILE A 96 40.31 -6.66 7.47
CA ILE A 96 40.55 -5.45 8.28
C ILE A 96 40.77 -5.83 9.75
N VAL A 97 39.90 -6.67 10.31
CA VAL A 97 39.96 -7.08 11.72
C VAL A 97 41.25 -7.86 12.02
N PHE A 98 41.65 -8.83 11.18
CA PHE A 98 42.94 -9.53 11.35
C PHE A 98 44.16 -8.61 11.21
N HIS A 99 44.08 -7.58 10.37
CA HIS A 99 45.16 -6.59 10.31
C HIS A 99 45.25 -5.77 11.60
N ALA A 100 44.11 -5.32 12.14
CA ALA A 100 44.07 -4.64 13.44
C ALA A 100 44.60 -5.52 14.58
N ILE A 101 44.18 -6.79 14.67
CA ILE A 101 44.67 -7.76 15.66
C ILE A 101 46.19 -7.92 15.59
N ARG A 102 46.74 -8.17 14.39
CA ARG A 102 48.20 -8.27 14.19
C ARG A 102 48.93 -6.98 14.54
N HIS A 103 48.35 -5.81 14.25
CA HIS A 103 48.93 -4.52 14.59
C HIS A 103 49.02 -4.30 16.11
N GLU A 104 47.99 -4.67 16.87
CA GLU A 104 48.01 -4.57 18.34
C GLU A 104 48.93 -5.60 19.01
N LEU A 105 48.99 -6.82 18.48
CA LEU A 105 49.86 -7.88 18.99
C LEU A 105 51.36 -7.59 18.75
N LEU A 106 51.72 -7.06 17.58
CA LEU A 106 53.11 -6.77 17.19
C LEU A 106 53.57 -5.37 17.64
N HIS A 107 52.80 -4.32 17.30
CA HIS A 107 53.19 -2.91 17.43
C HIS A 107 52.38 -2.15 18.49
N GLY A 108 51.73 -2.87 19.41
CA GLY A 108 50.92 -2.29 20.48
C GLY A 108 51.28 -2.81 21.86
N ASP A 109 50.52 -2.31 22.84
CA ASP A 109 50.54 -2.70 24.25
C ASP A 109 50.08 -4.16 24.46
N GLY A 110 49.77 -4.88 23.39
CA GLY A 110 49.13 -6.18 23.39
C GLY A 110 47.62 -6.09 23.26
N LEU A 111 46.99 -7.24 23.05
CA LEU A 111 45.55 -7.39 22.92
C LEU A 111 45.02 -8.36 23.99
N PRO A 112 43.88 -8.10 24.65
CA PRO A 112 43.33 -9.03 25.64
C PRO A 112 43.05 -10.41 25.04
N LEU A 113 43.31 -11.47 25.80
CA LEU A 113 43.12 -12.88 25.38
C LEU A 113 41.75 -13.11 24.71
N GLY A 114 40.66 -12.61 25.32
CA GLY A 114 39.30 -12.75 24.78
C GLY A 114 39.01 -11.97 23.49
N LEU A 115 39.95 -11.15 23.02
CA LEU A 115 39.89 -10.44 21.74
C LEU A 115 40.91 -10.94 20.71
N VAL A 116 41.88 -11.81 21.09
CA VAL A 116 42.83 -12.42 20.12
C VAL A 116 42.08 -13.26 19.08
N GLY A 117 41.03 -13.98 19.50
CA GLY A 117 40.16 -14.76 18.62
C GLY A 117 39.10 -13.95 17.85
N SER A 118 38.97 -12.63 18.07
CA SER A 118 37.82 -11.87 17.57
C SER A 118 37.71 -11.86 16.05
N GLY A 119 38.82 -11.97 15.32
CA GLY A 119 38.82 -12.04 13.84
C GLY A 119 38.10 -13.27 13.26
N PHE A 120 37.89 -14.33 14.05
CA PHE A 120 37.09 -15.50 13.65
C PHE A 120 35.61 -15.38 14.02
N ASN A 121 35.29 -14.56 15.04
CA ASN A 121 33.98 -14.56 15.70
C ASN A 121 33.18 -13.24 15.57
N PHE A 122 33.79 -12.13 15.14
CA PHE A 122 33.13 -10.81 15.11
C PHE A 122 31.85 -10.75 14.26
N SER A 123 31.68 -11.63 13.28
CA SER A 123 30.48 -11.72 12.44
C SER A 123 29.29 -12.42 13.13
N SER A 124 29.52 -13.07 14.27
CA SER A 124 28.49 -13.77 15.05
C SER A 124 28.00 -12.89 16.19
N PHE A 125 26.72 -12.52 16.17
CA PHE A 125 26.11 -11.60 17.15
C PHE A 125 26.35 -12.03 18.62
N ASP A 126 26.27 -13.33 18.91
CA ASP A 126 26.47 -13.88 20.25
C ASP A 126 27.87 -13.60 20.83
N PHE A 127 28.90 -13.38 19.98
CA PHE A 127 30.26 -13.08 20.42
C PHE A 127 30.31 -11.88 21.38
N PHE A 128 29.53 -10.85 21.09
CA PHE A 128 29.49 -9.59 21.86
C PHE A 128 28.90 -9.77 23.28
N PHE A 129 28.22 -10.88 23.55
CA PHE A 129 27.65 -11.23 24.86
C PHE A 129 28.49 -12.26 25.62
N THR A 130 29.57 -12.77 25.03
CA THR A 130 30.45 -13.77 25.65
C THR A 130 31.23 -13.22 26.86
N LYS A 131 31.67 -14.14 27.72
CA LYS A 131 32.68 -13.84 28.75
C LYS A 131 34.03 -13.42 28.16
N GLU A 132 34.30 -13.77 26.90
CA GLU A 132 35.54 -13.46 26.20
C GLU A 132 35.59 -11.96 25.84
N PHE A 133 34.57 -11.49 25.10
CA PHE A 133 34.41 -10.09 24.74
C PHE A 133 34.26 -9.20 25.98
N GLY A 134 33.38 -9.59 26.92
CA GLY A 134 33.21 -8.88 28.19
C GLY A 134 34.45 -8.84 29.08
N GLY A 135 35.33 -9.84 28.99
CA GLY A 135 36.65 -9.83 29.63
C GLY A 135 37.64 -8.91 28.92
N GLY A 136 37.60 -8.86 27.59
CA GLY A 136 38.38 -7.92 26.78
C GLY A 136 38.08 -6.45 27.06
N LEU A 137 36.80 -6.11 27.24
CA LEU A 137 36.35 -4.74 27.55
C LEU A 137 36.95 -4.17 28.85
N LEU A 138 37.25 -5.02 29.84
CA LEU A 138 37.92 -4.60 31.09
C LEU A 138 39.26 -3.91 30.83
N ASN A 139 39.93 -4.22 29.71
CA ASN A 139 41.22 -3.62 29.38
C ASN A 139 41.11 -2.16 28.90
N VAL A 140 39.97 -1.75 28.32
CA VAL A 140 39.73 -0.37 27.85
C VAL A 140 39.75 0.64 29.00
N VAL A 141 39.32 0.21 30.19
CA VAL A 141 39.28 1.03 31.41
C VAL A 141 40.69 1.31 31.96
N THR A 142 41.67 0.45 31.68
CA THR A 142 43.03 0.56 32.24
C THR A 142 43.76 1.83 31.80
N PRO A 143 44.72 2.35 32.61
CA PRO A 143 45.62 3.42 32.18
C PRO A 143 46.49 3.00 30.98
N GLY A 144 46.77 3.97 30.09
CA GLY A 144 47.58 3.79 28.87
C GLY A 144 46.75 3.73 27.58
N HIS A 145 47.12 4.56 26.60
CA HIS A 145 46.63 4.60 25.20
C HIS A 145 45.13 4.34 24.96
N ARG A 146 44.25 4.83 25.85
CA ARG A 146 42.79 4.61 25.81
C ARG A 146 42.16 4.81 24.43
N LEU A 147 42.50 5.88 23.71
CA LEU A 147 41.96 6.16 22.36
C LEU A 147 42.20 5.02 21.36
N ARG A 148 43.38 4.38 21.40
CA ARG A 148 43.75 3.24 20.56
C ARG A 148 42.93 1.99 20.93
N LYS A 149 42.83 1.69 22.23
CA LYS A 149 42.05 0.55 22.75
C LYS A 149 40.55 0.69 22.44
N THR A 150 39.98 1.87 22.68
CA THR A 150 38.59 2.21 22.34
C THR A 150 38.35 2.13 20.82
N GLY A 151 39.28 2.64 20.01
CA GLY A 151 39.20 2.56 18.55
C GLY A 151 39.16 1.12 18.03
N PHE A 152 39.93 0.19 18.61
CA PHE A 152 39.86 -1.23 18.27
C PHE A 152 38.51 -1.86 18.64
N VAL A 153 37.94 -1.55 19.81
CA VAL A 153 36.61 -2.06 20.21
C VAL A 153 35.50 -1.46 19.34
N ILE A 154 35.57 -0.17 19.00
CA ILE A 154 34.66 0.46 18.02
C ILE A 154 34.75 -0.26 16.66
N LEU A 155 35.97 -0.53 16.17
CA LEU A 155 36.16 -1.27 14.92
C LEU A 155 35.50 -2.67 14.98
N LEU A 156 35.65 -3.41 16.07
CA LEU A 156 34.98 -4.71 16.23
C LEU A 156 33.45 -4.57 16.24
N CYS A 157 32.90 -3.64 17.01
CA CYS A 157 31.45 -3.45 17.11
C CYS A 157 30.85 -3.01 15.76
N VAL A 158 31.49 -2.08 15.05
CA VAL A 158 31.02 -1.61 13.74
C VAL A 158 31.21 -2.68 12.66
N ALA A 159 32.33 -3.41 12.65
CA ALA A 159 32.52 -4.53 11.73
C ALA A 159 31.52 -5.67 11.98
N GLY A 160 31.21 -6.00 13.25
CA GLY A 160 30.20 -7.00 13.58
C GLY A 160 28.78 -6.57 13.21
N LEU A 161 28.44 -5.30 13.47
CA LEU A 161 27.15 -4.73 13.08
C LEU A 161 26.97 -4.73 11.54
N ILE A 162 27.98 -4.31 10.79
CA ILE A 162 27.95 -4.37 9.32
C ILE A 162 27.88 -5.83 8.86
N ALA A 163 28.65 -6.76 9.44
CA ALA A 163 28.59 -8.18 9.08
C ALA A 163 27.19 -8.80 9.30
N ALA A 164 26.54 -8.49 10.42
CA ALA A 164 25.19 -8.96 10.73
C ALA A 164 24.12 -8.34 9.81
N LEU A 165 24.25 -7.04 9.50
CA LEU A 165 23.28 -6.32 8.67
C LEU A 165 23.53 -6.45 7.15
N ALA A 166 24.72 -6.89 6.71
CA ALA A 166 25.08 -6.96 5.29
C ALA A 166 24.19 -7.91 4.49
N GLY A 167 23.73 -9.01 5.09
CA GLY A 167 22.80 -9.96 4.47
C GLY A 167 21.45 -9.32 4.17
N PRO A 168 20.69 -8.90 5.20
CA PRO A 168 19.44 -8.16 5.04
C PRO A 168 19.59 -6.93 4.12
N SER A 169 20.63 -6.12 4.32
CA SER A 169 20.85 -4.89 3.53
C SER A 169 21.12 -5.18 2.05
N SER A 170 21.85 -6.25 1.75
CA SER A 170 22.03 -6.71 0.37
C SER A 170 20.71 -7.21 -0.21
N ALA A 171 19.93 -7.99 0.53
CA ALA A 171 18.64 -8.50 0.08
C ALA A 171 17.65 -7.35 -0.24
N THR A 172 17.48 -6.39 0.67
CA THR A 172 16.58 -5.23 0.51
C THR A 172 16.93 -4.34 -0.70
N LEU A 173 18.19 -4.33 -1.16
CA LEU A 173 18.62 -3.52 -2.31
C LEU A 173 18.80 -4.30 -3.62
N ILE A 174 18.88 -5.63 -3.56
CA ILE A 174 19.10 -6.50 -4.73
C ILE A 174 17.81 -7.19 -5.17
N VAL A 175 16.93 -7.55 -4.23
CA VAL A 175 15.67 -8.26 -4.53
C VAL A 175 14.59 -7.23 -4.89
N PRO A 176 14.04 -7.24 -6.11
CA PRO A 176 12.93 -6.35 -6.48
C PRO A 176 11.67 -6.67 -5.67
N VAL A 177 10.87 -5.64 -5.41
CA VAL A 177 9.56 -5.75 -4.77
C VAL A 177 8.49 -5.12 -5.67
N SER A 178 7.26 -5.65 -5.65
CA SER A 178 6.15 -4.99 -6.33
C SER A 178 5.78 -3.70 -5.60
N GLN A 179 5.71 -2.60 -6.33
CA GLN A 179 5.47 -1.25 -5.77
C GLN A 179 4.95 -0.29 -6.82
N THR A 180 4.29 0.79 -6.39
CA THR A 180 3.80 1.84 -7.30
C THR A 180 4.96 2.64 -7.93
N TRP A 181 5.04 2.57 -9.25
CA TRP A 181 5.97 3.33 -10.06
C TRP A 181 5.26 4.55 -10.67
N GLN A 182 5.90 5.72 -10.58
CA GLN A 182 5.42 6.95 -11.21
C GLN A 182 5.77 6.86 -12.70
N ALA A 183 4.76 6.62 -13.53
CA ALA A 183 4.90 6.29 -14.94
C ALA A 183 4.49 7.45 -15.87
N GLY A 184 4.23 8.63 -15.31
CA GLY A 184 4.14 9.86 -16.08
C GLY A 184 3.10 10.86 -15.62
N GLY A 185 2.70 11.72 -16.56
CA GLY A 185 1.62 12.68 -16.41
C GLY A 185 1.92 14.01 -17.09
N THR A 186 0.87 14.77 -17.41
CA THR A 186 0.93 16.10 -18.03
C THR A 186 -0.09 17.03 -17.36
N HIS A 187 0.02 18.35 -17.54
CA HIS A 187 -1.18 19.21 -17.46
C HIS A 187 -2.09 18.96 -18.69
N PHE A 188 -3.37 19.27 -18.53
CA PHE A 188 -4.35 19.37 -19.60
C PHE A 188 -5.32 20.52 -19.34
N TYR A 189 -6.02 20.93 -20.40
CA TYR A 189 -6.74 22.20 -20.46
C TYR A 189 -8.19 21.96 -20.88
N LEU A 190 -9.14 22.65 -20.24
CA LEU A 190 -10.52 22.72 -20.67
C LEU A 190 -10.81 24.12 -21.22
N ASN A 191 -11.57 24.18 -22.30
CA ASN A 191 -11.98 25.40 -23.00
C ASN A 191 -13.14 26.08 -22.24
N GLY A 192 -12.82 27.00 -21.34
CA GLY A 192 -13.74 27.64 -20.42
C GLY A 192 -13.14 27.84 -19.02
N SER A 193 -13.65 28.83 -18.31
CA SER A 193 -13.35 29.12 -16.91
C SER A 193 -13.85 27.99 -15.98
N SER A 194 -13.45 28.04 -14.71
CA SER A 194 -13.98 27.12 -13.70
C SER A 194 -15.50 27.24 -13.50
N GLU A 195 -16.11 28.37 -13.85
CA GLU A 195 -17.55 28.60 -13.68
C GLU A 195 -18.36 28.05 -14.88
N ASP A 196 -17.74 27.88 -16.05
CA ASP A 196 -18.38 27.24 -17.21
C ASP A 196 -18.55 25.71 -17.04
N PHE A 197 -17.68 25.07 -16.26
CA PHE A 197 -17.74 23.62 -15.98
C PHE A 197 -18.38 23.30 -14.63
N TRP A 198 -18.16 24.14 -13.62
CA TRP A 198 -18.73 23.95 -12.27
C TRP A 198 -19.55 25.17 -11.83
N PRO A 199 -20.61 25.54 -12.59
CA PRO A 199 -21.41 26.73 -12.32
C PRO A 199 -22.15 26.64 -10.97
N SER A 200 -22.47 27.82 -10.40
CA SER A 200 -23.45 27.94 -9.30
C SER A 200 -24.89 28.05 -9.79
N ASP A 201 -25.10 28.30 -11.09
CA ASP A 201 -26.39 28.33 -11.76
C ASP A 201 -26.18 27.83 -13.21
N VAL A 202 -26.86 26.75 -13.61
CA VAL A 202 -26.72 26.16 -14.96
C VAL A 202 -27.47 26.92 -16.05
N SER A 203 -28.21 27.98 -15.71
CA SER A 203 -29.04 28.76 -16.65
C SER A 203 -28.25 29.39 -17.79
N SER A 204 -26.98 29.74 -17.60
CA SER A 204 -26.16 30.47 -18.59
C SER A 204 -25.89 29.67 -19.87
N ASP A 205 -25.66 28.36 -19.75
CA ASP A 205 -25.30 27.49 -20.87
C ASP A 205 -26.51 26.79 -21.51
N ALA A 206 -27.69 26.89 -20.89
CA ALA A 206 -28.89 26.13 -21.30
C ALA A 206 -29.26 26.33 -22.77
N LEU A 207 -29.20 27.57 -23.28
CA LEU A 207 -29.46 27.90 -24.70
C LEU A 207 -28.43 27.28 -25.66
N ALA A 208 -27.17 27.17 -25.26
CA ALA A 208 -26.15 26.52 -26.09
C ALA A 208 -26.39 25.01 -26.15
N VAL A 209 -26.70 24.39 -25.00
CA VAL A 209 -26.97 22.95 -24.87
C VAL A 209 -28.26 22.55 -25.60
N GLN A 210 -29.32 23.35 -25.51
CA GLN A 210 -30.63 23.09 -26.14
C GLN A 210 -30.56 22.88 -27.66
N ASN A 211 -29.62 23.53 -28.35
CA ASN A 211 -29.42 23.36 -29.80
C ASN A 211 -28.84 21.98 -30.18
N MET A 212 -28.18 21.29 -29.25
CA MET A 212 -27.63 19.94 -29.44
C MET A 212 -28.55 18.87 -28.85
N CYS A 213 -29.20 19.19 -27.73
CA CYS A 213 -30.05 18.33 -26.93
C CYS A 213 -31.52 18.63 -27.19
N ASN A 214 -32.04 18.15 -28.32
CA ASN A 214 -33.44 18.32 -28.72
C ASN A 214 -33.99 17.00 -29.25
N GLY A 215 -35.26 16.69 -28.96
CA GLY A 215 -35.87 15.40 -29.27
C GLY A 215 -35.09 14.24 -28.62
N SER A 216 -34.86 13.17 -29.38
CA SER A 216 -34.14 11.98 -28.90
C SER A 216 -32.65 12.22 -28.59
N ASN A 217 -32.02 13.25 -29.19
CA ASN A 217 -30.63 13.60 -28.88
C ASN A 217 -30.43 13.87 -27.38
N SER A 218 -31.46 14.39 -26.69
CA SER A 218 -31.42 14.71 -25.26
C SER A 218 -31.05 13.50 -24.38
N THR A 219 -31.46 12.29 -24.77
CA THR A 219 -31.19 11.03 -24.07
C THR A 219 -30.12 10.17 -24.73
N GLU A 220 -29.86 10.36 -26.03
CA GLU A 220 -28.84 9.61 -26.78
C GLU A 220 -27.42 10.20 -26.64
N VAL A 221 -27.28 11.54 -26.64
CA VAL A 221 -25.97 12.21 -26.79
C VAL A 221 -25.32 12.49 -25.43
N ALA A 222 -24.08 12.03 -25.26
CA ALA A 222 -23.42 12.01 -23.95
C ALA A 222 -23.07 13.37 -23.30
N ILE A 223 -23.25 14.49 -24.01
CA ILE A 223 -23.11 15.84 -23.41
C ILE A 223 -24.42 16.39 -22.83
N CYS A 224 -25.56 15.76 -23.12
CA CYS A 224 -26.88 16.24 -22.72
C CYS A 224 -27.22 15.86 -21.27
N PRO A 225 -28.00 16.67 -20.51
CA PRO A 225 -28.34 16.37 -19.12
C PRO A 225 -29.03 15.02 -18.95
N ALA A 226 -30.01 14.68 -19.81
CA ALA A 226 -30.65 13.37 -19.82
C ALA A 226 -29.82 12.25 -20.51
N GLY A 227 -28.58 12.52 -20.93
CA GLY A 227 -27.77 11.58 -21.74
C GLY A 227 -27.39 10.28 -21.03
N GLY A 228 -27.60 10.15 -19.72
CA GLY A 228 -27.46 8.89 -18.96
C GLY A 228 -28.74 8.06 -18.85
N TYR A 229 -29.88 8.58 -19.32
CA TYR A 229 -31.23 8.03 -19.14
C TYR A 229 -31.30 6.51 -19.29
N LEU A 230 -30.87 5.96 -20.43
CA LEU A 230 -30.98 4.52 -20.70
C LEU A 230 -30.18 3.69 -19.67
N SER A 231 -28.96 4.12 -19.36
CA SER A 231 -28.09 3.44 -18.38
C SER A 231 -28.59 3.57 -16.94
N ILE A 232 -29.42 4.57 -16.62
CA ILE A 232 -30.05 4.76 -15.31
C ILE A 232 -31.34 3.93 -15.23
N ARG A 233 -32.17 3.94 -16.28
CA ARG A 233 -33.37 3.10 -16.42
C ARG A 233 -33.03 1.61 -16.31
N GLU A 234 -32.04 1.17 -17.08
CA GLU A 234 -31.52 -0.20 -17.01
C GLU A 234 -30.93 -0.58 -15.64
N HIS A 235 -30.42 0.36 -14.86
CA HIS A 235 -29.89 0.08 -13.53
C HIS A 235 -31.03 -0.13 -12.54
N TRP A 236 -31.96 0.82 -12.45
CA TRP A 236 -33.06 0.75 -11.51
C TRP A 236 -34.08 -0.35 -11.86
N GLY A 237 -34.32 -0.62 -13.14
CA GLY A 237 -35.19 -1.73 -13.60
C GLY A 237 -34.59 -3.14 -13.47
N ARG A 238 -33.41 -3.28 -12.86
CA ARG A 238 -32.88 -4.58 -12.38
C ARG A 238 -33.15 -4.81 -10.89
N MET A 239 -33.65 -3.79 -10.19
CA MET A 239 -33.86 -3.75 -8.74
C MET A 239 -35.32 -3.48 -8.41
N ASN A 240 -35.66 -3.55 -7.13
CA ASN A 240 -36.90 -3.02 -6.56
C ASN A 240 -36.65 -2.49 -5.14
N TYR A 241 -37.69 -1.94 -4.51
CA TYR A 241 -37.59 -1.33 -3.17
C TYR A 241 -37.13 -2.29 -2.06
N THR A 242 -37.20 -3.62 -2.27
CA THR A 242 -36.76 -4.60 -1.26
C THR A 242 -35.26 -4.91 -1.33
N ASN A 243 -34.65 -4.84 -2.53
CA ASN A 243 -33.32 -5.43 -2.77
C ASN A 243 -32.21 -4.42 -3.14
N PHE A 244 -32.56 -3.18 -3.50
CA PHE A 244 -31.61 -2.20 -4.06
C PHE A 244 -30.44 -1.81 -3.14
N TYR A 245 -30.58 -1.95 -1.81
CA TYR A 245 -29.49 -1.75 -0.84
C TYR A 245 -28.36 -2.79 -0.92
N THR A 246 -28.62 -3.91 -1.60
CA THR A 246 -27.78 -5.13 -1.57
C THR A 246 -27.49 -5.73 -2.95
N TYR A 247 -28.13 -5.22 -4.01
CA TYR A 247 -28.07 -5.80 -5.35
C TYR A 247 -26.71 -5.61 -6.02
N ASP A 248 -26.06 -6.72 -6.36
CA ASP A 248 -24.87 -6.84 -7.24
C ASP A 248 -23.74 -5.81 -7.02
N VAL A 249 -23.51 -5.41 -5.77
CA VAL A 249 -22.40 -4.51 -5.38
C VAL A 249 -21.12 -5.34 -5.25
N PRO A 250 -20.12 -5.23 -6.16
CA PRO A 250 -18.96 -6.11 -6.15
C PRO A 250 -18.16 -5.94 -4.86
N ALA A 251 -17.66 -7.02 -4.26
CA ALA A 251 -17.00 -6.96 -2.94
C ALA A 251 -15.88 -5.92 -2.86
N TYR A 252 -15.01 -5.86 -3.88
CA TYR A 252 -13.93 -4.89 -3.99
C TYR A 252 -14.40 -3.42 -4.04
N SER A 253 -15.63 -3.15 -4.51
CA SER A 253 -16.14 -1.77 -4.60
C SER A 253 -16.38 -1.15 -3.21
N LYS A 254 -16.64 -1.98 -2.18
CA LYS A 254 -16.76 -1.55 -0.79
C LYS A 254 -15.39 -1.25 -0.17
N GLU A 255 -14.39 -2.08 -0.46
CA GLU A 255 -12.99 -1.86 -0.05
C GLU A 255 -12.38 -0.61 -0.69
N LEU A 256 -12.76 -0.34 -1.94
CA LEU A 256 -12.47 0.92 -2.62
C LEU A 256 -13.24 2.09 -1.96
N SER A 257 -14.54 2.19 -2.23
CA SER A 257 -15.26 3.45 -2.08
C SER A 257 -15.97 3.66 -0.75
N GLY A 258 -16.16 2.61 0.07
CA GLY A 258 -17.10 2.63 1.19
C GLY A 258 -18.57 2.85 0.79
N SER A 259 -18.87 2.86 -0.52
CA SER A 259 -20.18 3.11 -1.10
C SER A 259 -21.08 1.87 -1.02
N ARG A 260 -22.39 2.08 -0.89
CA ARG A 260 -23.39 1.02 -1.15
C ARG A 260 -23.78 0.93 -2.61
N PHE A 261 -23.48 1.93 -3.43
CA PHE A 261 -23.74 1.93 -4.87
C PHE A 261 -22.46 2.01 -5.69
N TYR A 262 -22.33 1.15 -6.71
CA TYR A 262 -21.18 1.14 -7.62
C TYR A 262 -21.62 0.67 -9.01
N TRP A 263 -21.96 1.60 -9.90
CA TRP A 263 -22.27 1.26 -11.29
C TRP A 263 -21.80 2.33 -12.30
N PRO A 264 -21.42 1.94 -13.53
CA PRO A 264 -21.09 2.88 -14.60
C PRO A 264 -22.36 3.46 -15.23
N ILE A 265 -22.48 4.79 -15.25
CA ILE A 265 -23.44 5.48 -16.12
C ILE A 265 -22.77 5.78 -17.46
N HIS A 266 -23.41 5.36 -18.54
CA HIS A 266 -22.95 5.54 -19.92
C HIS A 266 -24.07 6.09 -20.82
N SER A 267 -23.77 6.33 -22.10
CA SER A 267 -24.65 6.99 -23.07
C SER A 267 -24.61 6.26 -24.42
N PRO A 268 -25.71 6.22 -25.21
CA PRO A 268 -25.75 5.56 -26.51
C PRO A 268 -24.77 6.14 -27.55
N ALA A 269 -24.77 7.47 -27.74
CA ALA A 269 -23.86 8.17 -28.64
C ALA A 269 -22.77 8.88 -27.81
N SER A 270 -21.64 8.19 -27.63
CA SER A 270 -20.67 8.52 -26.58
C SER A 270 -19.29 8.96 -27.07
N PRO A 271 -19.02 10.28 -27.17
CA PRO A 271 -17.68 10.85 -27.10
C PRO A 271 -17.14 10.98 -25.64
N VAL A 272 -17.94 10.61 -24.64
CA VAL A 272 -17.61 10.61 -23.21
C VAL A 272 -17.50 9.16 -22.69
N PRO A 273 -16.53 8.81 -21.83
CA PRO A 273 -16.45 7.49 -21.20
C PRO A 273 -17.62 7.22 -20.23
N PRO A 274 -17.88 5.94 -19.89
CA PRO A 274 -18.68 5.61 -18.72
C PRO A 274 -18.06 6.17 -17.45
N ARG A 275 -18.90 6.67 -16.54
CA ARG A 275 -18.49 7.32 -15.28
C ARG A 275 -19.30 6.71 -14.15
N TYR A 276 -18.62 6.25 -13.12
CA TYR A 276 -19.25 5.50 -12.03
C TYR A 276 -19.95 6.46 -11.07
N ALA A 277 -21.21 6.16 -10.78
CA ALA A 277 -21.94 6.77 -9.69
C ALA A 277 -21.58 6.04 -8.38
N LEU A 278 -21.22 6.82 -7.37
CA LEU A 278 -21.06 6.38 -5.98
C LEU A 278 -22.14 7.04 -5.12
N GLY A 279 -22.52 6.42 -4.02
CA GLY A 279 -23.56 6.98 -3.15
C GLY A 279 -23.92 6.10 -1.96
N ASN A 280 -24.70 6.68 -1.05
CA ASN A 280 -25.34 5.91 0.00
C ASN A 280 -26.80 6.36 0.13
N ALA A 281 -27.69 5.38 0.16
CA ALA A 281 -29.07 5.56 0.59
C ALA A 281 -29.12 5.72 2.12
N ARG A 282 -30.06 6.52 2.62
CA ARG A 282 -30.29 6.64 4.08
C ARG A 282 -30.71 5.30 4.68
N ASN A 283 -30.47 5.13 5.99
CA ASN A 283 -30.87 3.89 6.65
C ASN A 283 -32.39 3.81 6.87
N VAL A 284 -32.97 2.64 6.65
CA VAL A 284 -34.38 2.31 6.92
C VAL A 284 -34.59 1.99 8.41
N THR A 285 -33.60 1.35 9.04
CA THR A 285 -33.76 0.71 10.36
C THR A 285 -33.37 1.59 11.56
N ALA A 286 -32.75 2.75 11.33
CA ALA A 286 -32.36 3.67 12.38
C ALA A 286 -32.76 5.10 12.00
N PHE A 287 -33.66 5.70 12.78
CA PHE A 287 -34.05 7.10 12.65
C PHE A 287 -32.93 8.00 13.22
N SER A 288 -31.78 8.03 12.55
CA SER A 288 -30.69 8.96 12.84
C SER A 288 -30.95 10.29 12.14
N PRO A 289 -31.18 11.40 12.88
CA PRO A 289 -31.30 12.73 12.29
C PRO A 289 -30.05 13.06 11.46
N GLY A 290 -30.24 13.67 10.29
CA GLY A 290 -29.16 13.97 9.35
C GLY A 290 -28.77 12.84 8.39
N THR A 291 -29.46 11.69 8.39
CA THR A 291 -29.30 10.69 7.31
C THR A 291 -30.17 11.03 6.10
N ALA A 292 -29.50 11.27 4.96
CA ALA A 292 -30.10 11.54 3.67
C ALA A 292 -29.49 10.63 2.60
N THR A 293 -30.24 10.40 1.53
CA THR A 293 -29.77 9.69 0.35
C THR A 293 -28.90 10.63 -0.48
N PHE A 294 -27.76 10.16 -0.99
CA PHE A 294 -26.88 11.00 -1.81
C PHE A 294 -26.11 10.20 -2.85
N PHE A 295 -25.73 10.88 -3.93
CA PHE A 295 -24.90 10.38 -5.02
C PHE A 295 -23.82 11.38 -5.44
N VAL A 296 -22.69 10.86 -5.93
CA VAL A 296 -21.52 11.61 -6.44
C VAL A 296 -21.04 10.98 -7.74
N GLN A 297 -20.69 11.80 -8.74
CA GLN A 297 -20.20 11.32 -10.04
C GLN A 297 -19.14 12.25 -10.67
N PRO A 298 -18.10 11.70 -11.35
CA PRO A 298 -17.05 12.50 -11.98
C PRO A 298 -17.55 13.38 -13.12
N HIS A 299 -16.94 14.56 -13.24
CA HIS A 299 -17.28 15.52 -14.27
C HIS A 299 -16.93 15.03 -15.69
N ALA A 300 -17.90 15.03 -16.60
CA ALA A 300 -17.80 14.45 -17.93
C ALA A 300 -16.63 15.00 -18.75
N ALA A 301 -16.44 16.33 -18.74
CA ALA A 301 -15.36 16.99 -19.47
C ALA A 301 -13.97 16.53 -19.01
N ALA A 302 -13.78 16.31 -17.70
CA ALA A 302 -12.53 15.84 -17.14
C ALA A 302 -12.29 14.38 -17.54
N SER A 303 -13.24 13.48 -17.26
CA SER A 303 -13.10 12.05 -17.57
C SER A 303 -12.84 11.79 -19.06
N ALA A 304 -13.49 12.54 -19.98
CA ALA A 304 -13.28 12.38 -21.42
C ALA A 304 -11.85 12.74 -21.86
N LEU A 305 -11.32 13.90 -21.43
CA LEU A 305 -9.93 14.27 -21.74
C LEU A 305 -8.92 13.36 -21.01
N MET A 306 -9.20 12.95 -19.77
CA MET A 306 -8.37 11.99 -19.04
C MET A 306 -8.28 10.64 -19.79
N GLN A 307 -9.40 10.12 -20.31
CA GLN A 307 -9.41 8.91 -21.14
C GLN A 307 -8.67 9.12 -22.48
N ARG A 308 -8.83 10.27 -23.12
CA ARG A 308 -8.11 10.60 -24.37
C ARG A 308 -6.60 10.65 -24.18
N ILE A 309 -6.13 11.21 -23.07
CA ILE A 309 -4.71 11.27 -22.71
C ILE A 309 -4.21 9.88 -22.27
N ALA A 310 -5.00 9.12 -21.50
CA ALA A 310 -4.69 7.75 -21.09
C ALA A 310 -4.38 6.83 -22.27
N ASN A 311 -5.20 6.91 -23.33
CA ASN A 311 -5.02 6.12 -24.55
C ASN A 311 -3.64 6.39 -25.19
N LYS A 312 -3.25 7.67 -25.31
CA LYS A 312 -1.93 8.03 -25.84
C LYS A 312 -0.79 7.66 -24.89
N TRP A 313 -0.97 7.86 -23.58
CA TRP A 313 0.03 7.49 -22.58
C TRP A 313 0.37 6.00 -22.63
N TRP A 314 -0.63 5.12 -22.78
CA TRP A 314 -0.37 3.68 -22.85
C TRP A 314 0.48 3.30 -24.07
N THR A 315 0.20 3.89 -25.24
CA THR A 315 1.05 3.73 -26.43
C THR A 315 2.47 4.26 -26.20
N ALA A 316 2.62 5.43 -25.56
CA ALA A 316 3.91 6.00 -25.20
C ALA A 316 4.68 5.15 -24.17
N LEU A 317 3.98 4.53 -23.22
CA LEU A 317 4.57 3.65 -22.22
C LEU A 317 5.10 2.37 -22.87
N GLN A 318 4.28 1.73 -23.72
CA GLN A 318 4.68 0.56 -24.51
C GLN A 318 5.87 0.89 -25.45
N SER A 319 5.87 2.06 -26.10
CA SER A 319 6.93 2.44 -27.05
C SER A 319 8.25 2.86 -26.36
N HIS A 320 8.17 3.71 -25.33
CA HIS A 320 9.31 4.40 -24.73
C HIS A 320 9.92 3.62 -23.55
N MET A 321 9.10 3.00 -22.70
CA MET A 321 9.58 2.11 -21.62
C MET A 321 9.74 0.66 -22.07
N LYS A 322 9.26 0.28 -23.26
CA LYS A 322 9.35 -1.08 -23.83
C LYS A 322 8.67 -2.16 -22.97
N VAL A 323 7.68 -1.77 -22.16
CA VAL A 323 6.87 -2.68 -21.35
C VAL A 323 5.69 -3.22 -22.18
N SER A 324 5.30 -4.47 -21.92
CA SER A 324 4.09 -5.08 -22.47
C SER A 324 2.99 -5.20 -21.41
N ASP A 325 1.75 -5.46 -21.84
CA ASP A 325 0.56 -5.61 -20.97
C ASP A 325 0.71 -6.68 -19.87
N ARG A 326 1.65 -7.64 -20.00
CA ARG A 326 1.96 -8.64 -18.96
C ARG A 326 2.99 -8.17 -17.93
N GLN A 327 3.61 -7.02 -18.16
CA GLN A 327 4.67 -6.46 -17.33
C GLN A 327 4.17 -5.30 -16.47
N VAL A 328 2.87 -5.07 -16.44
CA VAL A 328 2.18 -4.09 -15.59
C VAL A 328 1.02 -4.83 -14.94
N ASP A 329 0.95 -4.82 -13.61
CA ASP A 329 -0.15 -5.43 -12.86
C ASP A 329 -1.38 -4.49 -12.96
N ASP A 330 -1.28 -3.32 -12.33
CA ASP A 330 -2.32 -2.29 -12.32
C ASP A 330 -1.88 -1.03 -13.08
N ARG A 331 -2.86 -0.29 -13.58
CA ARG A 331 -2.68 1.03 -14.21
C ARG A 331 -3.64 2.01 -13.55
N LYS A 332 -3.11 3.11 -13.03
CA LYS A 332 -3.90 4.15 -12.35
C LYS A 332 -3.60 5.51 -12.96
N ILE A 333 -4.64 6.18 -13.44
CA ILE A 333 -4.57 7.56 -13.95
C ILE A 333 -5.54 8.40 -13.15
N GLY A 334 -5.10 9.53 -12.61
CA GLY A 334 -5.96 10.38 -11.79
C GLY A 334 -5.61 11.86 -11.75
N ALA A 335 -6.61 12.68 -11.44
CA ALA A 335 -6.51 14.13 -11.29
C ALA A 335 -7.42 14.61 -10.15
N GLU A 336 -7.03 15.70 -9.49
CA GLU A 336 -7.89 16.39 -8.52
C GLU A 336 -8.87 17.28 -9.31
N VAL A 337 -10.17 17.05 -9.17
CA VAL A 337 -11.25 17.77 -9.88
C VAL A 337 -12.51 17.91 -9.02
N LEU A 338 -13.38 18.85 -9.37
CA LEU A 338 -14.73 18.89 -8.78
C LEU A 338 -15.62 17.81 -9.43
N ALA A 339 -16.28 17.02 -8.60
CA ALA A 339 -17.34 16.08 -8.98
C ALA A 339 -18.72 16.63 -8.60
N ALA A 340 -19.75 16.24 -9.34
CA ALA A 340 -21.14 16.57 -9.00
C ALA A 340 -21.56 15.75 -7.77
N ILE A 341 -22.29 16.38 -6.85
CA ILE A 341 -22.96 15.71 -5.74
C ILE A 341 -24.43 16.16 -5.66
N THR A 342 -25.34 15.22 -5.46
CA THR A 342 -26.72 15.51 -5.05
C THR A 342 -27.02 14.78 -3.77
N SER A 343 -27.78 15.41 -2.87
CA SER A 343 -28.51 14.71 -1.81
C SER A 343 -30.01 14.97 -1.96
N VAL A 344 -30.83 13.97 -1.62
CA VAL A 344 -32.29 14.01 -1.71
C VAL A 344 -32.90 13.42 -0.43
N ARG A 345 -34.01 14.02 0.00
CA ARG A 345 -34.93 13.45 1.00
C ARG A 345 -36.36 13.63 0.50
N CYS A 346 -37.20 12.62 0.68
CA CYS A 346 -38.64 12.69 0.41
C CYS A 346 -39.45 12.61 1.72
N THR A 347 -40.68 13.09 1.66
CA THR A 347 -41.69 12.90 2.71
C THR A 347 -42.24 11.48 2.70
N GLU A 348 -43.04 11.15 3.71
CA GLU A 348 -44.09 10.13 3.58
C GLU A 348 -45.13 10.58 2.53
N PRO A 349 -45.80 9.65 1.84
CA PRO A 349 -46.84 9.98 0.88
C PRO A 349 -48.04 10.63 1.59
N GLN A 350 -48.65 11.61 0.94
CA GLN A 350 -49.95 12.14 1.33
C GLN A 350 -51.00 11.65 0.34
N ASP A 351 -52.21 11.33 0.79
CA ASP A 351 -53.34 11.22 -0.13
C ASP A 351 -53.88 12.62 -0.44
N LEU A 352 -53.99 12.97 -1.72
CA LEU A 352 -54.51 14.26 -2.18
C LEU A 352 -55.81 14.04 -2.97
N LEU A 353 -56.89 14.66 -2.49
CA LEU A 353 -58.17 14.66 -3.18
C LEU A 353 -58.07 15.38 -4.54
N ALA A 354 -59.06 15.14 -5.40
CA ALA A 354 -59.08 15.62 -6.79
C ALA A 354 -58.84 17.14 -6.97
N GLY A 355 -59.27 17.96 -6.02
CA GLY A 355 -59.08 19.43 -6.03
C GLY A 355 -57.84 19.92 -5.30
N GLU A 356 -57.10 19.05 -4.61
CA GLU A 356 -56.00 19.43 -3.73
C GLU A 356 -54.65 19.51 -4.44
N LYS A 357 -53.89 20.56 -4.08
CA LYS A 357 -52.58 20.88 -4.64
C LYS A 357 -51.50 21.15 -3.58
N SER A 358 -51.80 20.93 -2.31
CA SER A 358 -50.89 21.22 -1.18
C SER A 358 -50.05 19.99 -0.89
N VAL A 359 -48.75 20.06 -1.18
CA VAL A 359 -47.80 18.95 -0.97
C VAL A 359 -46.74 19.37 0.06
N HIS A 360 -46.46 18.51 1.03
CA HIS A 360 -45.40 18.70 2.01
C HIS A 360 -44.02 18.42 1.38
N PHE A 361 -43.02 19.26 1.68
CA PHE A 361 -41.65 19.07 1.23
C PHE A 361 -40.66 19.25 2.39
N PRO A 362 -39.59 18.44 2.51
CA PRO A 362 -38.57 18.63 3.55
C PRO A 362 -37.80 19.94 3.35
N ALA A 363 -37.43 20.63 4.41
CA ALA A 363 -36.55 21.80 4.33
C ALA A 363 -35.08 21.42 4.60
N ILE A 364 -34.12 22.26 4.21
CA ILE A 364 -32.68 22.01 4.38
C ILE A 364 -32.00 23.17 5.10
N SER A 365 -31.44 22.88 6.27
CA SER A 365 -30.76 23.86 7.13
C SER A 365 -29.24 23.78 6.94
N GLY A 366 -28.73 24.52 5.94
CA GLY A 366 -27.29 24.70 5.68
C GLY A 366 -26.76 23.87 4.51
N ARG A 367 -26.24 22.66 4.78
CA ARG A 367 -25.73 21.74 3.75
C ARG A 367 -26.06 20.29 4.12
N PHE A 368 -26.87 19.63 3.28
CA PHE A 368 -27.32 18.23 3.39
C PHE A 368 -28.00 17.85 4.73
N ASN A 369 -28.24 18.82 5.60
CA ASN A 369 -28.91 18.66 6.89
C ASN A 369 -30.40 18.94 6.72
N TYR A 370 -31.16 17.87 6.49
CA TYR A 370 -32.61 17.92 6.33
C TYR A 370 -33.31 18.14 7.68
N VAL A 371 -34.25 19.06 7.68
CA VAL A 371 -35.10 19.40 8.83
C VAL A 371 -36.58 19.24 8.45
N GLU A 372 -37.46 19.34 9.43
CA GLU A 372 -38.90 19.22 9.23
C GLU A 372 -39.42 20.21 8.18
N GLY A 373 -40.38 19.77 7.39
CA GLY A 373 -40.83 20.45 6.19
C GLY A 373 -41.96 21.45 6.42
N THR A 374 -42.51 21.93 5.31
CA THR A 374 -43.81 22.60 5.30
C THR A 374 -44.53 22.35 3.99
N SER A 375 -45.83 22.63 3.94
CA SER A 375 -46.62 22.42 2.74
C SER A 375 -46.46 23.58 1.75
N PHE A 376 -46.60 23.26 0.47
CA PHE A 376 -46.51 24.19 -0.65
C PHE A 376 -47.57 23.83 -1.70
N THR A 377 -48.27 24.85 -2.20
CA THR A 377 -49.22 24.70 -3.29
C THR A 377 -48.46 24.54 -4.60
N VAL A 378 -48.58 23.38 -5.24
CA VAL A 378 -47.95 23.09 -6.53
C VAL A 378 -49.01 23.28 -7.61
N ASP A 379 -49.12 24.50 -8.15
CA ASP A 379 -50.21 24.90 -9.04
C ASP A 379 -50.32 24.07 -10.33
N SER A 380 -49.23 23.43 -10.76
CA SER A 380 -49.17 22.54 -11.92
C SER A 380 -49.75 21.14 -11.69
N LEU A 381 -50.05 20.73 -10.45
CA LEU A 381 -50.79 19.49 -10.17
C LEU A 381 -52.15 19.52 -10.89
N ASN A 382 -52.46 18.45 -11.63
CA ASN A 382 -53.59 18.42 -12.55
C ASN A 382 -54.72 17.51 -12.06
N ALA A 383 -55.90 18.10 -11.84
CA ALA A 383 -57.12 17.43 -11.39
C ALA A 383 -57.72 16.43 -12.41
N SER A 384 -57.19 16.35 -13.64
CA SER A 384 -57.56 15.30 -14.59
C SER A 384 -57.02 13.95 -14.15
N ALA A 385 -57.91 13.04 -13.76
CA ALA A 385 -57.59 11.69 -13.34
C ALA A 385 -56.94 10.83 -14.44
N VAL A 386 -55.93 10.04 -14.05
CA VAL A 386 -55.15 9.15 -14.92
C VAL A 386 -54.79 7.84 -14.22
N ASP A 387 -54.47 6.85 -15.03
CA ASP A 387 -54.07 5.48 -14.68
C ASP A 387 -52.55 5.27 -14.54
N HIS A 388 -51.76 6.31 -14.78
CA HIS A 388 -50.29 6.30 -14.77
C HIS A 388 -49.72 7.32 -13.77
N ILE A 389 -48.47 7.10 -13.34
CA ILE A 389 -47.72 8.03 -12.50
C ILE A 389 -47.45 9.37 -13.23
N ARG A 390 -47.27 10.44 -12.46
CA ARG A 390 -46.79 11.75 -12.97
C ARG A 390 -45.62 12.28 -12.16
N PHE A 391 -44.59 12.80 -12.83
CA PHE A 391 -43.44 13.42 -12.20
C PHE A 391 -43.26 14.88 -12.66
N GLN A 392 -42.98 15.78 -11.71
CA GLN A 392 -42.64 17.16 -12.03
C GLN A 392 -41.62 17.77 -11.08
N TRP A 393 -40.74 18.62 -11.63
CA TRP A 393 -39.87 19.50 -10.85
C TRP A 393 -40.65 20.67 -10.26
N VAL A 394 -40.33 21.05 -9.03
CA VAL A 394 -41.06 22.06 -8.26
C VAL A 394 -40.06 23.08 -7.70
N ARG A 395 -40.18 24.35 -8.10
CA ARG A 395 -39.39 25.44 -7.46
C ARG A 395 -39.93 25.74 -6.07
N LEU A 396 -39.15 25.40 -5.05
CA LEU A 396 -39.48 25.69 -3.65
C LEU A 396 -38.90 27.06 -3.23
N PRO A 397 -39.69 27.94 -2.58
CA PRO A 397 -39.22 29.25 -2.12
C PRO A 397 -38.23 29.14 -0.95
N ASP A 398 -37.42 30.18 -0.71
CA ASP A 398 -36.28 30.16 0.25
C ASP A 398 -36.64 29.82 1.71
N ARG A 399 -37.93 29.77 2.09
CA ARG A 399 -38.37 29.20 3.39
C ARG A 399 -38.02 27.72 3.56
N PHE A 400 -37.80 26.99 2.45
CA PHE A 400 -37.28 25.62 2.46
C PHE A 400 -35.75 25.56 2.60
N GLY A 401 -35.08 26.71 2.71
CA GLY A 401 -33.65 26.82 2.97
C GLY A 401 -32.78 26.56 1.74
N SER A 402 -31.74 25.76 1.89
CA SER A 402 -30.68 25.59 0.89
C SER A 402 -31.00 24.58 -0.24
N VAL A 403 -32.29 24.33 -0.50
CA VAL A 403 -32.76 23.47 -1.59
C VAL A 403 -32.32 24.04 -2.95
N SER A 404 -31.95 23.14 -3.87
CA SER A 404 -31.71 23.43 -5.29
C SER A 404 -33.00 23.31 -6.10
N ILE A 405 -33.74 22.22 -5.91
CA ILE A 405 -35.03 21.96 -6.56
C ILE A 405 -35.87 20.98 -5.72
N GLY A 406 -37.18 21.13 -5.75
CA GLY A 406 -38.13 20.13 -5.26
C GLY A 406 -38.61 19.21 -6.39
N ALA A 407 -39.21 18.09 -6.05
CA ALA A 407 -39.87 17.20 -7.01
C ALA A 407 -41.16 16.63 -6.40
N ALA A 408 -42.21 16.54 -7.20
CA ALA A 408 -43.46 15.88 -6.83
C ALA A 408 -43.68 14.67 -7.74
N LEU A 409 -43.94 13.52 -7.12
CA LEU A 409 -44.44 12.32 -7.78
C LEU A 409 -45.92 12.15 -7.39
N GLU A 410 -46.82 12.10 -8.37
CA GLU A 410 -48.21 11.65 -8.20
C GLU A 410 -48.32 10.19 -8.65
N SER A 411 -49.08 9.37 -7.92
CA SER A 411 -49.46 8.01 -8.35
C SER A 411 -50.50 8.03 -9.47
N ALA A 412 -50.82 6.83 -9.99
CA ALA A 412 -52.12 6.61 -10.61
C ALA A 412 -53.25 6.99 -9.62
N TRP A 413 -54.40 7.40 -10.15
CA TRP A 413 -55.56 7.74 -9.32
C TRP A 413 -56.26 6.47 -8.84
N ASN A 414 -56.93 6.56 -7.69
CA ASN A 414 -57.71 5.44 -7.14
C ASN A 414 -58.86 5.02 -8.09
N ALA A 415 -59.43 3.83 -7.87
CA ALA A 415 -60.47 3.28 -8.75
C ALA A 415 -61.73 4.17 -8.89
N GLU A 416 -62.05 4.95 -7.86
CA GLU A 416 -63.15 5.93 -7.88
C GLU A 416 -62.81 7.24 -8.59
N LYS A 417 -61.54 7.49 -8.89
CA LYS A 417 -60.98 8.74 -9.43
C LYS A 417 -61.23 9.96 -8.53
N THR A 418 -61.18 9.73 -7.21
CA THR A 418 -61.41 10.73 -6.14
C THR A 418 -60.12 11.20 -5.46
N SER A 419 -59.10 10.34 -5.35
CA SER A 419 -57.82 10.64 -4.67
C SER A 419 -56.60 9.96 -5.33
N ARG A 420 -55.39 10.28 -4.85
CA ARG A 420 -54.10 9.78 -5.36
C ARG A 420 -52.98 10.03 -4.33
N ALA A 421 -52.03 9.11 -4.23
CA ALA A 421 -50.84 9.31 -3.40
C ALA A 421 -49.87 10.31 -4.06
N VAL A 422 -49.34 11.26 -3.28
CA VAL A 422 -48.35 12.24 -3.73
C VAL A 422 -47.18 12.31 -2.75
N VAL A 423 -45.95 12.24 -3.28
CA VAL A 423 -44.70 12.34 -2.49
C VAL A 423 -43.95 13.61 -2.88
N GLY A 424 -43.62 14.43 -1.88
CA GLY A 424 -42.78 15.61 -2.05
C GLY A 424 -41.32 15.32 -1.68
N CYS A 425 -40.40 15.64 -2.59
CA CYS A 425 -38.96 15.44 -2.43
C CYS A 425 -38.21 16.76 -2.54
N SER A 426 -37.11 16.91 -1.79
CA SER A 426 -36.24 18.10 -1.84
C SER A 426 -34.78 17.71 -2.07
N ALA A 427 -34.20 18.25 -3.13
CA ALA A 427 -32.83 17.98 -3.55
C ALA A 427 -31.92 19.19 -3.28
N GLN A 428 -30.73 18.94 -2.74
CA GLN A 428 -29.61 19.90 -2.76
C GLN A 428 -28.50 19.35 -3.64
N ALA A 429 -28.18 20.07 -4.71
CA ALA A 429 -27.13 19.72 -5.65
C ALA A 429 -25.95 20.69 -5.51
N GLY A 430 -24.74 20.22 -5.78
CA GLY A 430 -23.51 20.97 -5.55
C GLY A 430 -22.28 20.31 -6.12
N TRP A 431 -21.13 20.90 -5.80
CA TRP A 431 -19.80 20.42 -6.21
C TRP A 431 -18.97 20.01 -4.98
N VAL A 432 -18.10 19.02 -5.17
CA VAL A 432 -17.16 18.50 -4.15
C VAL A 432 -15.78 18.26 -4.78
N PRO A 433 -14.66 18.64 -4.14
CA PRO A 433 -13.33 18.23 -4.56
C PRO A 433 -13.16 16.73 -4.39
N THR A 434 -12.63 16.09 -5.42
CA THR A 434 -12.42 14.64 -5.46
C THR A 434 -11.16 14.31 -6.24
N SER A 435 -10.48 13.24 -5.85
CA SER A 435 -9.45 12.64 -6.71
C SER A 435 -10.19 11.70 -7.68
N VAL A 436 -10.37 12.06 -8.95
CA VAL A 436 -10.99 11.17 -9.94
C VAL A 436 -9.93 10.27 -10.55
N TYR A 437 -10.16 8.96 -10.59
CA TYR A 437 -9.21 8.00 -11.20
C TYR A 437 -9.84 6.70 -11.72
N THR A 438 -8.99 5.86 -12.34
CA THR A 438 -9.31 4.52 -12.87
C THR A 438 -8.89 3.39 -11.91
N ASP A 439 -9.72 2.37 -11.72
CA ASP A 439 -9.31 1.14 -11.01
C ASP A 439 -8.48 0.20 -11.91
N GLN A 440 -7.91 -0.82 -11.26
CA GLN A 440 -7.16 -1.92 -11.89
C GLN A 440 -7.99 -2.76 -12.87
N TYR A 441 -9.32 -2.83 -12.69
CA TYR A 441 -10.21 -3.71 -13.47
C TYR A 441 -10.74 -3.06 -14.75
N SER A 442 -10.96 -1.75 -14.70
CA SER A 442 -11.78 -0.96 -15.61
C SER A 442 -10.98 0.18 -16.25
N PHE A 443 -9.65 0.02 -16.37
CA PHE A 443 -8.71 1.08 -16.74
C PHE A 443 -9.12 1.96 -17.92
N TRP A 444 -9.83 1.40 -18.91
CA TRP A 444 -10.31 2.13 -20.09
C TRP A 444 -11.74 2.69 -19.98
N THR A 445 -12.54 2.18 -19.05
CA THR A 445 -14.00 2.28 -19.04
C THR A 445 -14.59 2.72 -17.71
N GLY A 446 -13.80 2.86 -16.65
CA GLY A 446 -14.26 3.25 -15.32
C GLY A 446 -13.50 4.43 -14.75
N TRP A 447 -14.23 5.52 -14.53
CA TRP A 447 -13.77 6.70 -13.78
C TRP A 447 -14.67 6.88 -12.58
N TYR A 448 -14.12 6.98 -11.38
CA TYR A 448 -14.86 7.25 -10.14
C TYR A 448 -14.19 8.33 -9.28
N PRO A 449 -14.93 9.01 -8.40
CA PRO A 449 -14.41 10.01 -7.48
C PRO A 449 -13.94 9.38 -6.17
N TRP A 450 -12.93 9.99 -5.53
CA TRP A 450 -12.27 9.47 -4.32
C TRP A 450 -11.85 10.60 -3.36
N ASN A 451 -11.39 10.24 -2.15
CA ASN A 451 -11.01 11.14 -1.05
C ASN A 451 -12.16 12.04 -0.55
N ILE A 452 -13.39 11.53 -0.57
CA ILE A 452 -14.59 12.28 -0.14
C ILE A 452 -14.75 12.20 1.39
N GLU A 453 -14.14 13.14 2.12
CA GLU A 453 -14.35 13.29 3.56
C GLU A 453 -15.69 13.97 3.89
N TYR A 454 -16.73 13.18 4.10
CA TYR A 454 -18.05 13.66 4.51
C TYR A 454 -17.98 14.39 5.87
N GLY A 455 -18.29 15.68 5.87
CA GLY A 455 -18.31 16.54 7.07
C GLY A 455 -17.00 17.26 7.42
N GLY A 456 -15.91 17.04 6.67
CA GLY A 456 -14.59 17.61 6.95
C GLY A 456 -14.35 19.01 6.35
N ARG A 457 -14.11 19.08 5.03
CA ARG A 457 -13.82 20.33 4.31
C ARG A 457 -14.34 20.27 2.88
N ILE A 458 -15.12 21.27 2.46
CA ILE A 458 -15.59 21.39 1.08
C ILE A 458 -15.75 22.88 0.72
N PRO A 459 -15.17 23.39 -0.40
CA PRO A 459 -15.63 24.65 -0.99
C PRO A 459 -17.12 24.55 -1.37
N SER A 460 -17.92 25.61 -1.37
CA SER A 460 -17.57 27.03 -1.46
C SER A 460 -17.81 27.87 -0.20
N TRP A 461 -17.90 27.25 1.00
CA TRP A 461 -18.04 28.02 2.25
C TRP A 461 -16.71 28.70 2.64
N VAL A 462 -16.45 29.84 2.02
CA VAL A 462 -15.61 30.88 2.62
C VAL A 462 -16.51 31.67 3.55
N ALA A 463 -16.22 31.65 4.85
CA ALA A 463 -16.85 32.57 5.80
C ALA A 463 -16.56 34.01 5.35
N VAL A 464 -17.58 34.69 4.81
CA VAL A 464 -17.43 36.03 4.24
C VAL A 464 -17.02 36.99 5.35
N PRO A 465 -15.83 37.64 5.27
CA PRO A 465 -15.42 38.61 6.28
C PRO A 465 -16.43 39.75 6.37
N ALA A 466 -16.73 40.20 7.59
CA ALA A 466 -17.75 41.22 7.85
C ALA A 466 -17.55 42.46 6.96
N GLY A 467 -18.60 42.82 6.19
CA GLY A 467 -18.58 43.95 5.27
C GLY A 467 -18.35 43.63 3.79
N LYS A 468 -18.17 42.36 3.39
CA LYS A 468 -18.24 41.96 1.97
C LYS A 468 -19.62 41.40 1.57
N PRO A 469 -20.05 41.56 0.30
CA PRO A 469 -21.29 40.97 -0.19
C PRO A 469 -21.21 39.44 -0.14
N GLN A 470 -22.34 38.79 0.15
CA GLN A 470 -22.45 37.34 0.15
C GLN A 470 -22.52 36.81 -1.31
N PRO A 471 -21.94 35.64 -1.61
CA PRO A 471 -22.27 34.92 -2.84
C PRO A 471 -23.75 34.52 -2.81
N ALA A 472 -24.46 34.61 -3.95
CA ALA A 472 -25.92 34.48 -4.02
C ALA A 472 -26.46 33.07 -3.70
N THR A 473 -25.60 32.06 -3.63
CA THR A 473 -25.96 30.65 -3.46
C THR A 473 -25.13 29.99 -2.36
N ASN A 474 -25.79 29.35 -1.39
CA ASN A 474 -25.20 28.68 -0.22
C ASN A 474 -24.49 27.35 -0.55
N GLY A 475 -23.62 27.32 -1.58
CA GLY A 475 -23.07 26.09 -2.14
C GLY A 475 -24.10 25.19 -2.83
N ARG A 476 -25.33 25.69 -3.04
CA ARG A 476 -26.36 25.09 -3.90
C ARG A 476 -26.08 25.44 -5.37
N VAL A 477 -26.30 24.52 -6.28
CA VAL A 477 -26.49 24.83 -7.71
C VAL A 477 -27.96 25.20 -7.93
N ALA A 478 -28.22 26.27 -8.68
CA ALA A 478 -29.55 26.64 -9.15
C ALA A 478 -29.84 26.01 -10.52
N PHE A 479 -31.11 25.70 -10.79
CA PHE A 479 -31.56 25.05 -12.03
C PHE A 479 -32.62 25.90 -12.78
N SER A 480 -32.39 26.08 -14.08
CA SER A 480 -33.31 26.75 -15.02
C SER A 480 -34.42 25.79 -15.48
N ASP A 481 -35.56 26.32 -15.95
CA ASP A 481 -36.65 25.46 -16.45
C ASP A 481 -36.26 24.77 -17.75
N GLU A 482 -35.50 25.49 -18.59
CA GLU A 482 -34.90 24.98 -19.82
C GLU A 482 -33.99 23.79 -19.50
N TRP A 483 -33.04 23.95 -18.56
CA TRP A 483 -32.14 22.87 -18.17
C TRP A 483 -32.89 21.67 -17.54
N LEU A 484 -33.91 21.93 -16.73
CA LEU A 484 -34.76 20.86 -16.16
C LEU A 484 -35.58 20.12 -17.23
N SER A 485 -36.00 20.80 -18.31
CA SER A 485 -36.63 20.14 -19.47
C SER A 485 -35.64 19.29 -20.28
N LEU A 486 -34.37 19.69 -20.33
CA LEU A 486 -33.28 18.92 -20.96
C LEU A 486 -32.82 17.73 -20.09
N LEU A 487 -33.11 17.75 -18.79
CA LEU A 487 -32.91 16.64 -17.86
C LEU A 487 -34.10 15.66 -17.85
N ASN A 488 -35.32 16.14 -18.07
CA ASN A 488 -36.54 15.33 -18.08
C ASN A 488 -37.35 15.47 -19.39
N PRO A 489 -36.79 15.12 -20.57
CA PRO A 489 -37.52 15.14 -21.83
C PRO A 489 -38.52 13.99 -21.93
N ASN A 490 -39.54 14.12 -22.78
CA ASN A 490 -40.44 13.02 -23.13
C ASN A 490 -39.68 11.93 -23.93
N VAL A 491 -39.96 10.66 -23.63
CA VAL A 491 -39.33 9.48 -24.22
C VAL A 491 -40.38 8.58 -24.87
N ALA A 492 -40.18 8.26 -26.15
CA ALA A 492 -41.09 7.40 -26.91
C ALA A 492 -40.82 5.91 -26.59
N ASP A 493 -41.50 5.38 -25.58
CA ASP A 493 -41.48 3.95 -25.28
C ASP A 493 -42.18 3.12 -26.38
N THR A 494 -41.65 1.94 -26.67
CA THR A 494 -41.89 1.21 -27.93
C THR A 494 -43.15 0.34 -27.97
N VAL A 495 -44.11 0.57 -27.05
CA VAL A 495 -45.34 -0.22 -26.91
C VAL A 495 -46.57 0.65 -27.25
N PRO A 496 -47.07 0.62 -28.50
CA PRO A 496 -48.28 1.35 -28.87
C PRO A 496 -49.54 0.65 -28.34
N SER A 497 -49.94 0.99 -27.12
CA SER A 497 -51.30 0.76 -26.62
C SER A 497 -52.25 1.88 -27.09
N LEU A 498 -53.56 1.71 -26.88
CA LEU A 498 -54.59 2.51 -27.56
C LEU A 498 -54.90 3.89 -26.93
N GLU A 499 -54.33 4.21 -25.77
CA GLU A 499 -54.20 5.58 -25.27
C GLU A 499 -52.72 5.80 -24.95
N ALA A 500 -52.04 6.60 -25.78
CA ALA A 500 -50.57 6.69 -25.77
C ALA A 500 -50.04 7.59 -24.65
N TRP A 501 -49.83 7.01 -23.47
CA TRP A 501 -48.96 7.60 -22.45
C TRP A 501 -47.58 7.86 -23.05
N ASN A 502 -47.08 9.08 -22.89
CA ASN A 502 -45.81 9.55 -23.46
C ASN A 502 -44.93 10.03 -22.29
N PRO A 503 -44.35 9.11 -21.52
CA PRO A 503 -43.67 9.42 -20.27
C PRO A 503 -42.46 10.35 -20.49
N SER A 504 -42.15 11.14 -19.49
CA SER A 504 -40.86 11.78 -19.34
C SER A 504 -39.77 10.78 -18.91
N ALA A 505 -38.51 11.13 -19.13
CA ALA A 505 -37.37 10.27 -18.81
C ALA A 505 -37.38 9.79 -17.35
N MET A 506 -37.80 10.63 -16.41
CA MET A 506 -37.96 10.26 -14.99
C MET A 506 -39.12 9.30 -14.76
N GLU A 507 -40.28 9.54 -15.38
CA GLU A 507 -41.44 8.62 -15.27
C GLU A 507 -41.06 7.24 -15.80
N SER A 508 -40.42 7.15 -16.97
CA SER A 508 -39.98 5.88 -17.57
C SER A 508 -38.85 5.18 -16.78
N ILE A 509 -38.07 5.92 -15.97
CA ILE A 509 -37.14 5.32 -14.97
C ILE A 509 -37.90 4.78 -13.75
N ILE A 510 -38.80 5.58 -13.15
CA ILE A 510 -39.57 5.19 -11.97
C ILE A 510 -40.45 3.98 -12.27
N ASP A 511 -41.12 3.99 -13.42
CA ASP A 511 -41.88 2.89 -14.01
C ASP A 511 -41.04 1.60 -14.09
N SER A 512 -39.89 1.67 -14.77
CA SER A 512 -39.01 0.51 -14.95
C SER A 512 -38.54 -0.14 -13.64
N SER A 513 -38.48 0.62 -12.54
CA SER A 513 -38.06 0.11 -11.21
C SER A 513 -39.13 -0.71 -10.47
N GLY A 514 -40.29 -0.93 -11.09
CA GLY A 514 -41.46 -1.57 -10.49
C GLY A 514 -42.19 -0.69 -9.46
N LEU A 515 -41.71 0.54 -9.22
CA LEU A 515 -42.34 1.48 -8.28
C LEU A 515 -43.67 2.02 -8.83
N ALA A 516 -43.89 2.03 -10.16
CA ALA A 516 -45.21 2.38 -10.72
C ALA A 516 -46.24 1.25 -10.58
N ASP A 517 -45.84 -0.01 -10.75
CA ASP A 517 -46.73 -1.18 -10.58
C ASP A 517 -47.28 -1.25 -9.15
N ASP A 518 -46.41 -1.11 -8.15
CA ASP A 518 -46.78 -1.03 -6.72
C ASP A 518 -47.70 0.18 -6.43
N LEU A 519 -47.70 1.21 -7.29
CA LEU A 519 -48.57 2.40 -7.20
C LEU A 519 -49.83 2.33 -8.08
N SER A 520 -50.16 1.13 -8.58
CA SER A 520 -51.37 0.86 -9.39
C SER A 520 -52.38 -0.07 -8.71
N SER A 521 -52.12 -0.54 -7.49
CA SER A 521 -52.93 -1.56 -6.80
C SER A 521 -54.37 -1.08 -6.55
N GLN A 522 -55.34 -1.69 -7.24
CA GLN A 522 -56.71 -1.17 -7.34
C GLN A 522 -57.63 -1.50 -6.13
N ASP A 523 -57.16 -2.31 -5.18
CA ASP A 523 -57.98 -2.92 -4.12
C ASP A 523 -57.87 -2.24 -2.72
N ALA A 524 -57.14 -1.12 -2.59
CA ALA A 524 -56.90 -0.45 -1.30
C ALA A 524 -57.68 0.86 -1.14
N ALA A 525 -58.14 1.15 0.09
CA ALA A 525 -58.97 2.33 0.40
C ALA A 525 -58.23 3.67 0.26
N SER A 526 -56.92 3.69 0.51
CA SER A 526 -56.00 4.73 0.08
C SER A 526 -54.61 4.13 -0.19
N LEU A 527 -54.02 4.49 -1.33
CA LEU A 527 -52.67 4.04 -1.70
C LEU A 527 -51.59 4.68 -0.82
N ALA A 528 -51.82 5.90 -0.32
CA ALA A 528 -50.89 6.57 0.59
C ALA A 528 -50.91 5.91 1.98
N GLU A 529 -52.10 5.57 2.49
CA GLU A 529 -52.24 4.83 3.76
C GLU A 529 -51.57 3.46 3.65
N ALA A 530 -51.85 2.69 2.59
CA ALA A 530 -51.22 1.38 2.35
C ALA A 530 -49.68 1.46 2.29
N TRP A 531 -49.12 2.49 1.64
CA TRP A 531 -47.67 2.74 1.62
C TRP A 531 -47.13 2.99 3.04
N VAL A 532 -47.82 3.78 3.87
CA VAL A 532 -47.40 4.09 5.26
C VAL A 532 -47.53 2.86 6.18
N GLU A 533 -48.63 2.10 6.10
CA GLU A 533 -48.84 0.89 6.91
C GLU A 533 -47.80 -0.20 6.64
N ASP A 534 -47.26 -0.28 5.42
CA ASP A 534 -46.17 -1.17 5.03
C ASP A 534 -44.82 -0.88 5.74
N GLY A 535 -44.74 0.19 6.54
CA GLY A 535 -43.66 0.44 7.50
C GLY A 535 -42.27 0.48 6.87
N GLN A 536 -41.42 -0.52 7.15
CA GLN A 536 -40.08 -0.58 6.56
C GLN A 536 -40.07 -0.76 5.04
N LEU A 537 -41.09 -1.42 4.47
CA LEU A 537 -41.25 -1.54 3.02
C LEU A 537 -41.66 -0.18 2.41
N GLY A 538 -42.61 0.50 3.06
CA GLY A 538 -43.00 1.87 2.73
C GLY A 538 -41.83 2.85 2.73
N ILE A 539 -41.07 2.90 3.82
CA ILE A 539 -39.84 3.70 3.91
C ILE A 539 -38.86 3.34 2.78
N SER A 540 -38.75 2.06 2.42
CA SER A 540 -37.83 1.61 1.36
C SER A 540 -38.26 2.05 -0.03
N ARG A 541 -39.56 2.09 -0.35
CA ARG A 541 -40.08 2.72 -1.59
C ARG A 541 -39.71 4.20 -1.66
N THR A 542 -39.86 4.92 -0.56
CA THR A 542 -39.50 6.35 -0.47
C THR A 542 -38.00 6.56 -0.68
N VAL A 543 -37.13 5.68 -0.16
CA VAL A 543 -35.68 5.77 -0.35
C VAL A 543 -35.24 5.32 -1.75
N LEU A 544 -35.97 4.42 -2.40
CA LEU A 544 -35.76 4.09 -3.83
C LEU A 544 -36.02 5.34 -4.69
N LEU A 545 -37.13 6.05 -4.45
CA LEU A 545 -37.45 7.31 -5.12
C LEU A 545 -36.37 8.39 -4.87
N GLU A 546 -35.91 8.56 -3.62
CA GLU A 546 -34.79 9.45 -3.32
C GLU A 546 -33.53 9.08 -4.13
N SER A 547 -33.26 7.78 -4.27
CA SER A 547 -32.08 7.27 -4.97
C SER A 547 -32.17 7.48 -6.48
N ILE A 548 -33.34 7.23 -7.07
CA ILE A 548 -33.63 7.51 -8.49
C ILE A 548 -33.42 9.00 -8.78
N ILE A 549 -34.11 9.89 -8.07
CA ILE A 549 -34.03 11.35 -8.25
C ILE A 549 -32.58 11.83 -8.06
N SER A 550 -31.91 11.36 -7.00
CA SER A 550 -30.53 11.74 -6.73
C SER A 550 -29.54 11.26 -7.80
N SER A 551 -29.77 10.09 -8.41
CA SER A 551 -28.91 9.57 -9.49
C SER A 551 -29.07 10.39 -10.77
N VAL A 552 -30.30 10.73 -11.16
CA VAL A 552 -30.61 11.51 -12.36
C VAL A 552 -30.05 12.94 -12.26
N ILE A 553 -30.27 13.65 -11.15
CA ILE A 553 -29.73 15.00 -10.95
C ILE A 553 -28.20 14.98 -10.95
N THR A 554 -27.57 13.97 -10.34
CA THR A 554 -26.10 13.88 -10.27
C THR A 554 -25.48 13.65 -11.65
N ASP A 555 -26.04 12.75 -12.47
CA ASP A 555 -25.53 12.53 -13.82
C ASP A 555 -25.76 13.75 -14.72
N GLY A 556 -26.94 14.35 -14.68
CA GLY A 556 -27.24 15.58 -15.43
C GLY A 556 -26.30 16.73 -15.06
N LEU A 557 -26.12 17.00 -13.77
CA LEU A 557 -25.20 18.03 -13.29
C LEU A 557 -23.75 17.72 -13.69
N SER A 558 -23.33 16.45 -13.62
CA SER A 558 -21.95 16.05 -13.99
C SER A 558 -21.59 16.24 -15.47
N ARG A 559 -22.56 16.63 -16.33
CA ARG A 559 -22.39 16.91 -17.76
C ARG A 559 -22.38 18.43 -18.08
N SER A 560 -22.50 19.31 -17.09
CA SER A 560 -22.40 20.77 -17.27
C SER A 560 -21.14 21.20 -18.03
N GLY A 561 -21.28 22.14 -18.97
CA GLY A 561 -20.18 22.62 -19.82
C GLY A 561 -19.50 21.55 -20.71
N ALA A 562 -19.88 20.27 -20.65
CA ALA A 562 -19.09 19.17 -21.23
C ALA A 562 -19.05 19.16 -22.77
N TYR A 563 -19.91 19.93 -23.42
CA TYR A 563 -19.83 20.19 -24.86
C TYR A 563 -18.59 21.01 -25.24
N ARG A 564 -18.08 21.85 -24.35
CA ARG A 564 -17.03 22.85 -24.64
C ARG A 564 -15.66 22.24 -24.93
N ILE A 565 -15.43 21.00 -24.51
CA ILE A 565 -14.21 20.23 -24.83
C ILE A 565 -14.23 19.59 -26.23
N PHE A 566 -15.26 19.81 -27.03
CA PHE A 566 -15.42 19.25 -28.38
C PHE A 566 -15.62 20.36 -29.43
N ASP A 567 -15.17 20.14 -30.67
CA ASP A 567 -15.67 20.91 -31.81
C ASP A 567 -16.98 20.29 -32.31
N THR A 568 -18.12 20.88 -31.95
CA THR A 568 -19.47 20.30 -32.09
C THR A 568 -20.04 20.35 -33.52
N LYS A 569 -19.16 20.37 -34.54
CA LYS A 569 -19.53 20.35 -35.96
C LYS A 569 -19.62 18.91 -36.48
N GLY A 570 -20.73 18.57 -37.13
CA GLY A 570 -20.96 17.23 -37.70
C GLY A 570 -21.52 16.25 -36.67
N SER A 571 -21.29 14.95 -36.87
CA SER A 571 -21.87 13.89 -36.02
C SER A 571 -21.30 13.91 -34.60
N SER A 572 -22.18 13.82 -33.60
CA SER A 572 -21.81 13.75 -32.17
C SER A 572 -20.98 12.51 -31.80
N SER A 573 -21.01 11.48 -32.64
CA SER A 573 -20.14 10.30 -32.53
C SER A 573 -18.69 10.54 -32.98
N GLU A 574 -18.39 11.65 -33.66
CA GLU A 574 -17.10 11.91 -34.31
C GLU A 574 -16.46 13.27 -33.94
N TRP A 575 -17.10 14.07 -33.08
CA TRP A 575 -16.58 15.38 -32.67
C TRP A 575 -15.14 15.29 -32.10
N PRO A 576 -14.16 16.03 -32.65
CA PRO A 576 -12.80 16.04 -32.14
C PRO A 576 -12.69 16.86 -30.85
N PHE A 577 -11.73 16.52 -30.01
CA PHE A 577 -11.43 17.28 -28.78
C PHE A 577 -10.83 18.65 -29.09
N SER A 578 -11.39 19.71 -28.52
CA SER A 578 -10.81 21.06 -28.50
C SER A 578 -9.59 21.12 -27.55
N MET A 579 -8.63 22.03 -27.80
CA MET A 579 -7.42 22.22 -26.99
C MET A 579 -6.55 20.97 -26.78
N PHE A 580 -6.76 19.91 -27.57
CA PHE A 580 -5.99 18.67 -27.50
C PHE A 580 -4.86 18.70 -28.54
N ASP A 581 -3.81 19.47 -28.24
CA ASP A 581 -2.65 19.69 -29.12
C ASP A 581 -1.37 19.05 -28.54
N PRO A 582 -1.02 17.80 -28.92
CA PRO A 582 0.23 17.15 -28.52
C PRO A 582 1.48 17.85 -29.05
N LEU A 583 2.48 18.04 -28.18
CA LEU A 583 3.81 18.51 -28.56
C LEU A 583 4.57 17.45 -29.39
N PRO A 584 5.55 17.84 -30.23
CA PRO A 584 6.27 16.90 -31.10
C PRO A 584 6.99 15.75 -30.37
N ASP A 585 7.40 15.96 -29.12
CA ASP A 585 8.04 15.00 -28.23
C ASP A 585 7.09 14.49 -27.11
N PHE A 586 5.78 14.43 -27.38
CA PHE A 586 4.71 13.98 -26.46
C PHE A 586 5.09 12.71 -25.68
N ASP A 587 5.46 11.63 -26.36
CA ASP A 587 5.72 10.31 -25.75
C ASP A 587 6.79 10.39 -24.65
N LYS A 588 7.87 11.15 -24.89
CA LYS A 588 8.92 11.33 -23.90
C LYS A 588 8.45 12.25 -22.77
N ARG A 589 7.78 13.35 -23.10
CA ARG A 589 7.30 14.33 -22.11
C ARG A 589 6.33 13.71 -21.11
N ILE A 590 5.35 12.94 -21.60
CA ILE A 590 4.32 12.36 -20.75
C ILE A 590 4.90 11.31 -19.81
N ILE A 591 5.86 10.49 -20.26
CA ILE A 591 6.56 9.52 -19.39
C ILE A 591 7.51 10.20 -18.39
N ASP A 592 8.22 11.27 -18.80
CA ASP A 592 9.04 12.10 -17.91
C ASP A 592 8.21 12.92 -16.89
N GLY A 593 6.87 12.88 -16.94
CA GLY A 593 5.99 13.64 -16.04
C GLY A 593 5.90 15.15 -16.36
N ARG A 594 6.30 15.56 -17.57
CA ARG A 594 6.32 16.94 -18.06
C ARG A 594 5.08 17.26 -18.88
N ASP A 595 4.87 18.55 -19.13
CA ASP A 595 3.81 19.01 -20.02
C ASP A 595 4.03 18.52 -21.46
N ALA A 596 3.12 17.68 -21.91
CA ALA A 596 3.11 17.00 -23.20
C ALA A 596 2.08 17.61 -24.17
N LEU A 597 1.13 18.39 -23.66
CA LEU A 597 0.17 19.18 -24.45
C LEU A 597 0.65 20.64 -24.53
N GLN A 598 0.46 21.27 -25.69
CA GLN A 598 0.71 22.69 -25.90
C GLN A 598 -0.23 23.51 -25.01
N ALA A 599 0.32 24.47 -24.26
CA ALA A 599 -0.48 25.43 -23.50
C ALA A 599 -1.24 26.36 -24.47
N PRO A 600 -2.56 26.55 -24.33
CA PRO A 600 -3.32 27.48 -25.16
C PRO A 600 -2.83 28.92 -25.00
N SER A 601 -2.99 29.73 -26.05
CA SER A 601 -2.58 31.14 -26.09
C SER A 601 -3.64 32.12 -25.58
N GLN A 602 -4.77 31.62 -25.10
CA GLN A 602 -5.86 32.42 -24.53
C GLN A 602 -5.55 32.89 -23.09
N PRO A 603 -6.28 33.88 -22.55
CA PRO A 603 -6.16 34.31 -21.16
C PRO A 603 -6.38 33.17 -20.16
N GLN A 604 -5.66 33.18 -19.04
CA GLN A 604 -5.82 32.17 -17.97
C GLN A 604 -7.20 32.23 -17.26
N THR A 605 -7.97 33.30 -17.45
CA THR A 605 -9.37 33.39 -17.00
C THR A 605 -10.29 32.45 -17.78
N ASP A 606 -9.93 32.12 -19.01
CA ASP A 606 -10.80 31.48 -20.00
C ASP A 606 -10.43 29.98 -20.17
N ILE A 607 -9.46 29.48 -19.40
CA ILE A 607 -8.91 28.13 -19.48
C ILE A 607 -8.85 27.49 -18.09
N THR A 608 -9.53 26.36 -17.91
CA THR A 608 -9.37 25.52 -16.72
C THR A 608 -8.18 24.59 -16.91
N THR A 609 -7.15 24.70 -16.06
CA THR A 609 -5.94 23.85 -16.13
C THR A 609 -5.95 22.78 -15.03
N LEU A 610 -5.73 21.52 -15.41
CA LEU A 610 -5.76 20.35 -14.52
C LEU A 610 -4.48 19.51 -14.68
N ARG A 611 -4.07 18.76 -13.65
CA ARG A 611 -2.84 17.94 -13.64
C ARG A 611 -3.16 16.45 -13.53
N LEU A 612 -2.77 15.66 -14.54
CA LEU A 612 -3.07 14.23 -14.65
C LEU A 612 -1.88 13.36 -14.24
N ARG A 613 -1.92 12.73 -13.06
CA ARG A 613 -0.88 11.80 -12.57
C ARG A 613 -1.10 10.39 -13.13
N MET A 614 0.00 9.66 -13.35
CA MET A 614 -0.03 8.35 -14.02
C MET A 614 0.90 7.37 -13.31
N GLU A 615 0.35 6.25 -12.88
CA GLU A 615 0.99 5.26 -12.00
C GLU A 615 0.78 3.85 -12.57
N ILE A 616 1.78 3.00 -12.38
CA ILE A 616 1.71 1.55 -12.66
C ILE A 616 2.22 0.77 -11.45
N THR A 617 1.79 -0.48 -11.31
CA THR A 617 2.33 -1.42 -10.32
C THR A 617 3.02 -2.60 -11.01
N GLY A 618 3.99 -3.16 -10.31
CA GLY A 618 4.86 -4.23 -10.79
C GLY A 618 6.21 -4.19 -10.07
N PHE A 619 7.09 -5.16 -10.33
CA PHE A 619 8.37 -5.23 -9.63
C PHE A 619 9.32 -4.14 -10.08
N ALA A 620 9.90 -3.43 -9.12
CA ALA A 620 10.88 -2.39 -9.36
C ALA A 620 11.97 -2.38 -8.28
N LEU A 621 13.18 -1.95 -8.68
CA LEU A 621 14.22 -1.48 -7.78
C LEU A 621 14.05 0.03 -7.65
N LYS A 622 13.85 0.54 -6.44
CA LYS A 622 13.61 1.97 -6.17
C LYS A 622 13.97 2.27 -4.72
N ARG A 623 14.43 3.50 -4.45
CA ARG A 623 14.73 3.98 -3.09
C ARG A 623 13.46 3.99 -2.21
N SER A 624 13.35 3.01 -1.31
CA SER A 624 12.41 3.00 -0.18
C SER A 624 13.07 3.52 1.11
N LEU A 625 12.31 3.64 2.20
CA LEU A 625 12.84 3.98 3.53
C LEU A 625 13.78 2.88 4.06
N GLU A 626 13.36 1.62 3.93
CA GLU A 626 14.16 0.44 4.30
C GLU A 626 15.45 0.37 3.45
N GLY A 627 15.32 0.63 2.14
CA GLY A 627 16.45 0.78 1.24
C GLY A 627 17.42 1.86 1.71
N ALA A 628 16.94 3.01 2.18
CA ALA A 628 17.81 4.05 2.72
C ALA A 628 18.65 3.59 3.93
N LEU A 629 18.08 2.77 4.82
CA LEU A 629 18.82 2.16 5.94
C LEU A 629 19.86 1.13 5.44
N ALA A 630 19.47 0.26 4.50
CA ALA A 630 20.37 -0.70 3.87
C ALA A 630 21.54 -0.02 3.13
N MET A 631 21.30 1.12 2.48
CA MET A 631 22.35 1.90 1.81
C MET A 631 23.39 2.42 2.80
N VAL A 632 23.01 2.81 4.02
CA VAL A 632 23.97 3.24 5.06
C VAL A 632 24.92 2.11 5.46
N VAL A 633 24.44 0.86 5.53
CA VAL A 633 25.29 -0.31 5.85
C VAL A 633 26.33 -0.57 4.76
N LEU A 634 25.93 -0.50 3.48
CA LEU A 634 26.87 -0.66 2.36
C LEU A 634 27.86 0.51 2.27
N LEU A 635 27.42 1.75 2.51
CA LEU A 635 28.30 2.92 2.57
C LEU A 635 29.32 2.82 3.72
N ALA A 636 28.91 2.34 4.89
CA ALA A 636 29.81 2.12 6.03
C ALA A 636 30.88 1.06 5.71
N HIS A 637 30.51 -0.02 5.00
CA HIS A 637 31.47 -1.00 4.49
C HIS A 637 32.48 -0.37 3.52
N ILE A 638 31.99 0.38 2.52
CA ILE A 638 32.84 1.07 1.53
C ILE A 638 33.83 2.03 2.22
N ILE A 639 33.39 2.77 3.24
CA ILE A 639 34.23 3.71 4.00
C ILE A 639 35.34 2.96 4.76
N LEU A 640 35.00 1.90 5.51
CA LEU A 640 36.00 1.10 6.24
C LEU A 640 37.01 0.44 5.29
N ALA A 641 36.53 -0.15 4.21
CA ALA A 641 37.37 -0.82 3.22
C ALA A 641 38.30 0.18 2.51
N THR A 642 37.80 1.36 2.13
CA THR A 642 38.61 2.44 1.54
C THR A 642 39.68 2.93 2.52
N GLY A 643 39.32 3.18 3.79
CA GLY A 643 40.25 3.59 4.82
C GLY A 643 41.36 2.55 5.07
N HIS A 644 41.00 1.26 5.08
CA HIS A 644 41.96 0.17 5.20
C HIS A 644 42.90 0.07 3.98
N ILE A 645 42.39 0.20 2.75
CA ILE A 645 43.21 0.24 1.53
C ILE A 645 44.21 1.39 1.60
N ILE A 646 43.77 2.60 1.96
CA ILE A 646 44.65 3.78 2.11
C ILE A 646 45.73 3.50 3.16
N PHE A 647 45.38 2.97 4.34
CA PHE A 647 46.33 2.64 5.39
C PHE A 647 47.40 1.62 4.93
N VAL A 648 46.98 0.52 4.29
CA VAL A 648 47.87 -0.52 3.76
C VAL A 648 48.81 0.05 2.68
N MET A 649 48.29 0.87 1.76
CA MET A 649 49.06 1.45 0.66
C MET A 649 50.05 2.54 1.13
N VAL A 650 49.71 3.29 2.18
CA VAL A 650 50.63 4.25 2.83
C VAL A 650 51.72 3.53 3.62
N LYS A 651 51.37 2.52 4.43
CA LYS A 651 52.35 1.80 5.27
C LYS A 651 53.23 0.82 4.50
N ARG A 652 52.75 0.27 3.37
CA ARG A 652 53.45 -0.68 2.47
C ARG A 652 53.97 -1.97 3.14
N GLN A 653 53.53 -2.25 4.35
CA GLN A 653 53.85 -3.44 5.14
C GLN A 653 52.65 -4.38 5.14
N SER A 654 52.88 -5.68 4.91
CA SER A 654 51.85 -6.71 5.06
C SER A 654 52.38 -7.93 5.80
N SER A 655 51.48 -8.61 6.51
CA SER A 655 51.73 -9.83 7.26
C SER A 655 50.64 -10.85 6.91
N ASP A 656 51.06 -12.09 6.68
CA ASP A 656 50.20 -13.24 6.37
C ASP A 656 50.30 -14.33 7.46
N SER A 657 50.86 -13.99 8.63
CA SER A 657 51.02 -14.89 9.79
C SER A 657 49.82 -14.83 10.72
N TRP A 658 49.47 -15.96 11.33
CA TRP A 658 48.40 -16.10 12.32
C TRP A 658 46.99 -15.81 11.79
N ASP A 659 46.79 -15.93 10.47
CA ASP A 659 45.49 -15.82 9.79
C ASP A 659 44.61 -17.07 9.95
N SER A 660 45.00 -18.03 10.79
CA SER A 660 44.22 -19.21 11.15
C SER A 660 44.37 -19.58 12.63
N ILE A 661 43.36 -20.27 13.16
CA ILE A 661 43.41 -20.87 14.51
C ILE A 661 44.58 -21.87 14.61
N SER A 662 44.88 -22.63 13.56
CA SER A 662 46.01 -23.57 13.56
C SER A 662 47.38 -22.87 13.66
N GLU A 663 47.56 -21.70 13.04
CA GLU A 663 48.79 -20.91 13.18
C GLU A 663 48.90 -20.24 14.56
N LEU A 664 47.77 -19.85 15.17
CA LEU A 664 47.75 -19.35 16.55
C LEU A 664 48.03 -20.45 17.59
N VAL A 665 47.49 -21.67 17.38
CA VAL A 665 47.79 -22.84 18.22
C VAL A 665 49.26 -23.26 18.05
N ALA A 666 49.79 -23.27 16.82
CA ALA A 666 51.20 -23.53 16.57
C ALA A 666 52.11 -22.49 17.25
N LEU A 667 51.77 -21.20 17.18
CA LEU A 667 52.47 -20.15 17.94
C LEU A 667 52.41 -20.42 19.45
N ALA A 668 51.24 -20.71 20.00
CA ALA A 668 51.05 -20.93 21.44
C ALA A 668 51.82 -22.16 21.96
N GLN A 669 51.89 -23.24 21.18
CA GLN A 669 52.67 -24.45 21.53
C GLN A 669 54.19 -24.23 21.40
N ASN A 670 54.63 -23.32 20.52
CA ASN A 670 56.03 -22.90 20.41
C ASN A 670 56.36 -21.67 21.31
N SER A 671 55.48 -21.35 22.27
CA SER A 671 55.67 -20.26 23.24
C SER A 671 55.83 -20.80 24.65
N ARG A 672 56.62 -20.12 25.49
CA ARG A 672 56.76 -20.49 26.90
C ARG A 672 55.42 -20.40 27.67
N PRO A 673 55.09 -21.38 28.55
CA PRO A 673 53.87 -21.32 29.34
C PRO A 673 53.79 -20.11 30.28
N SER A 674 52.60 -19.52 30.43
CA SER A 674 52.35 -18.39 31.34
C SER A 674 51.64 -18.84 32.62
N TYR A 675 52.39 -19.46 33.53
CA TYR A 675 51.88 -20.04 34.77
C TYR A 675 51.11 -19.05 35.68
N ILE A 676 51.38 -17.75 35.59
CA ILE A 676 50.75 -16.71 36.42
C ILE A 676 49.51 -16.11 35.73
N ALA A 677 49.61 -15.71 34.45
CA ALA A 677 48.50 -15.04 33.77
C ALA A 677 47.40 -16.03 33.35
N LEU A 678 47.77 -17.28 33.05
CA LEU A 678 46.90 -18.38 32.62
C LEU A 678 46.86 -19.53 33.64
N ALA A 679 47.00 -19.20 34.93
CA ALA A 679 46.82 -20.17 36.01
C ALA A 679 45.45 -20.87 35.90
N ASN A 680 45.42 -22.18 36.08
CA ASN A 680 44.23 -23.03 36.13
C ASN A 680 43.33 -23.03 34.85
N THR A 681 43.83 -22.59 33.68
CA THR A 681 43.02 -22.55 32.44
C THR A 681 43.04 -23.84 31.61
N ALA A 682 43.69 -24.91 32.08
CA ALA A 682 43.94 -26.13 31.29
C ALA A 682 42.65 -26.86 30.84
N ALA A 683 41.55 -26.71 31.59
CA ALA A 683 40.23 -27.26 31.26
C ALA A 683 39.25 -26.22 30.67
N GLY A 684 39.74 -25.03 30.30
CA GLY A 684 38.93 -23.90 29.81
C GLY A 684 38.98 -22.67 30.72
N ILE A 685 38.24 -21.61 30.36
CA ILE A 685 38.28 -20.31 31.04
C ILE A 685 36.88 -19.88 31.48
N THR A 686 36.63 -19.84 32.78
CA THR A 686 35.33 -19.45 33.36
C THR A 686 35.26 -17.98 33.78
N GLN A 687 36.42 -17.33 33.99
CA GLN A 687 36.57 -16.01 34.63
C GLN A 687 36.85 -14.88 33.62
N ARG A 688 36.06 -13.80 33.67
CA ARG A 688 36.24 -12.61 32.80
C ARG A 688 37.62 -11.94 32.98
N ARG A 689 38.18 -11.95 34.20
CA ARG A 689 39.51 -11.37 34.49
C ARG A 689 40.64 -12.05 33.71
N THR A 690 40.52 -13.35 33.44
CA THR A 690 41.52 -14.11 32.67
C THR A 690 41.49 -13.74 31.19
N TYR A 691 40.29 -13.60 30.60
CA TYR A 691 40.12 -13.09 29.24
C TYR A 691 40.63 -11.65 29.05
N GLY A 692 40.72 -10.86 30.13
CA GLY A 692 41.28 -9.50 30.12
C GLY A 692 42.80 -9.40 30.14
N ARG A 693 43.53 -10.52 30.31
CA ARG A 693 45.01 -10.56 30.30
C ARG A 693 45.54 -10.20 28.91
N LEU A 694 46.53 -9.31 28.83
CA LEU A 694 47.14 -8.91 27.55
C LEU A 694 48.06 -10.00 27.01
N ALA A 695 47.89 -10.33 25.75
CA ALA A 695 48.80 -11.10 24.92
C ALA A 695 49.62 -10.15 24.03
N ARG A 696 50.92 -10.40 23.89
CA ARG A 696 51.85 -9.71 22.98
C ARG A 696 52.60 -10.73 22.16
N ILE A 697 52.95 -10.39 20.93
CA ILE A 697 53.85 -11.21 20.11
C ILE A 697 55.21 -10.50 20.04
N ARG A 698 56.29 -11.19 20.44
CA ARG A 698 57.65 -10.63 20.45
C ARG A 698 58.68 -11.65 19.97
N ALA A 699 59.71 -11.18 19.28
CA ALA A 699 60.86 -12.00 18.91
C ALA A 699 61.78 -12.22 20.13
N LYS A 700 62.49 -13.36 20.13
CA LYS A 700 63.39 -13.76 21.19
C LYS A 700 64.61 -14.48 20.60
N PRO A 701 65.84 -14.08 20.96
CA PRO A 701 67.04 -14.78 20.51
C PRO A 701 67.16 -16.13 21.21
N THR A 702 67.53 -17.15 20.44
CA THR A 702 67.87 -18.48 20.97
C THR A 702 69.37 -18.49 21.31
N MET A 703 69.72 -18.67 22.59
CA MET A 703 71.09 -18.42 23.07
C MET A 703 72.18 -19.35 22.54
N ASP A 704 71.83 -20.42 21.82
CA ASP A 704 72.78 -21.45 21.36
C ASP A 704 72.82 -21.60 19.82
N GLN A 705 72.20 -20.68 19.06
CA GLN A 705 72.34 -20.62 17.60
C GLN A 705 71.98 -19.23 17.03
N SER A 706 72.97 -18.56 16.46
CA SER A 706 72.94 -17.12 16.05
C SER A 706 72.06 -16.76 14.84
N ASP A 707 71.20 -17.67 14.38
CA ASP A 707 70.26 -17.46 13.26
C ASP A 707 68.82 -17.92 13.61
N ASN A 708 68.65 -18.54 14.79
CA ASN A 708 67.39 -19.12 15.25
C ASN A 708 66.60 -18.18 16.19
N ASP A 709 66.47 -16.92 15.79
CA ASP A 709 65.40 -16.04 16.29
C ASP A 709 64.04 -16.69 16.05
N HIS A 710 63.29 -16.93 17.13
CA HIS A 710 61.90 -17.39 17.12
C HIS A 710 61.00 -16.33 17.76
N VAL A 711 59.68 -16.57 17.75
CA VAL A 711 58.67 -15.60 18.19
C VAL A 711 57.71 -16.25 19.17
N GLU A 712 57.58 -15.63 20.35
CA GLU A 712 56.72 -16.09 21.44
C GLU A 712 55.44 -15.23 21.53
N LEU A 713 54.33 -15.86 21.89
CA LEU A 713 53.15 -15.24 22.46
C LEU A 713 53.35 -15.11 23.98
N ILE A 714 53.53 -13.88 24.45
CA ILE A 714 53.84 -13.54 25.85
C ILE A 714 52.61 -12.90 26.49
N PHE A 715 52.30 -13.33 27.72
CA PHE A 715 51.33 -12.68 28.59
C PHE A 715 52.04 -11.94 29.73
N ASP A 716 51.46 -10.84 30.22
CA ASP A 716 52.10 -9.96 31.21
C ASP A 716 52.67 -10.69 32.43
N GLY A 717 53.98 -10.57 32.63
CA GLY A 717 54.71 -10.87 33.87
C GLY A 717 54.74 -9.68 34.84
N PRO A 718 55.52 -9.75 35.93
CA PRO A 718 55.34 -8.89 37.11
C PRO A 718 55.83 -7.44 37.03
N ASP A 719 56.15 -6.89 35.83
CA ASP A 719 56.64 -5.50 35.66
C ASP A 719 55.52 -4.44 35.76
N ARG A 720 54.66 -4.57 36.76
CA ARG A 720 53.87 -3.48 37.33
C ARG A 720 54.03 -3.53 38.84
N THR A 721 54.87 -2.61 39.33
CA THR A 721 55.24 -2.38 40.72
C THR A 721 54.06 -2.62 41.68
N VAL A 722 54.22 -3.64 42.54
CA VAL A 722 53.37 -3.82 43.72
C VAL A 722 54.08 -3.15 44.88
N ASP A 723 53.85 -1.85 44.99
CA ASP A 723 53.93 -1.15 46.27
C ASP A 723 52.52 -1.11 46.87
N ASP A 724 52.43 -1.16 48.21
CA ASP A 724 51.22 -1.06 49.04
C ASP A 724 50.06 -2.06 48.79
N VAL A 725 50.15 -3.26 49.38
CA VAL A 725 49.19 -3.78 50.40
C VAL A 725 49.95 -4.74 51.34
N GLU A 726 49.60 -4.73 52.63
CA GLU A 726 50.35 -5.36 53.72
C GLU A 726 50.43 -6.90 53.72
N MET A 727 51.48 -7.39 54.38
CA MET A 727 51.71 -8.79 54.74
C MET A 727 50.83 -9.22 55.92
N LEU A 728 50.02 -10.28 55.74
CA LEU A 728 49.43 -11.03 56.86
C LEU A 728 49.29 -12.52 56.50
N CYS A 729 50.36 -13.28 56.73
CA CYS A 729 50.28 -14.74 56.82
C CYS A 729 49.82 -15.16 58.23
N PRO A 730 49.11 -16.28 58.33
CA PRO A 730 49.51 -17.28 59.32
C PRO A 730 49.99 -18.59 58.65
N THR A 731 51.27 -18.88 58.83
CA THR A 731 51.86 -20.21 59.12
C THR A 731 51.18 -21.48 58.60
N CYS A 732 51.90 -22.25 57.77
CA CYS A 732 51.80 -23.71 57.68
C CYS A 732 53.20 -24.33 57.54
N ASP A 733 53.97 -24.32 58.63
CA ASP A 733 55.16 -25.16 58.80
C ASP A 733 54.97 -25.99 60.08
N HIS A 734 54.78 -27.31 59.93
CA HIS A 734 55.48 -28.35 60.69
C HIS A 734 54.96 -29.76 60.35
N GLU A 735 55.89 -30.72 60.28
CA GLU A 735 55.57 -32.14 60.15
C GLU A 735 55.21 -32.79 61.51
N ALA A 736 54.27 -33.74 61.43
CA ALA A 736 54.12 -34.98 62.21
C ALA A 736 54.65 -35.06 63.66
N LYS A 737 53.76 -35.49 64.59
CA LYS A 737 53.80 -36.88 65.10
C LYS A 737 52.58 -37.33 65.93
N SER A 738 52.38 -38.65 65.90
CA SER A 738 51.81 -39.53 66.94
C SER A 738 50.36 -39.40 67.46
N GLU A 739 49.61 -40.46 67.14
CA GLU A 739 48.99 -41.42 68.09
C GLU A 739 47.50 -41.35 68.52
N GLU A 740 47.02 -42.58 68.72
CA GLU A 740 45.85 -43.10 69.47
C GLU A 740 44.41 -42.65 69.12
N ARG A 741 43.83 -43.37 68.15
CA ARG A 741 42.90 -44.50 68.41
C ARG A 741 41.47 -44.23 68.96
N SER A 742 40.52 -44.40 68.02
CA SER A 742 39.33 -45.30 68.11
C SER A 742 37.92 -44.73 68.32
N THR A 743 36.99 -45.37 67.59
CA THR A 743 35.55 -45.58 67.88
C THR A 743 34.63 -44.38 68.13
N ARG A 744 33.93 -43.98 67.06
CA ARG A 744 32.52 -44.33 66.75
C ARG A 744 31.42 -44.07 67.82
N THR A 745 30.23 -43.75 67.30
CA THR A 745 28.87 -44.15 67.77
C THR A 745 27.97 -43.03 68.36
N GLU A 746 27.10 -42.49 67.49
CA GLU A 746 25.64 -42.29 67.67
C GLU A 746 24.98 -41.19 68.55
N VAL A 747 24.11 -40.40 67.86
CA VAL A 747 22.64 -40.23 68.10
C VAL A 747 22.08 -39.20 69.13
N LYS A 748 21.25 -38.29 68.58
CA LYS A 748 20.09 -37.52 69.16
C LYS A 748 20.28 -36.65 70.42
N GLY A 749 19.40 -35.65 70.58
CA GLY A 749 19.14 -35.04 71.90
C GLY A 749 18.60 -33.61 71.95
N ASP A 750 17.58 -33.32 71.13
CA ASP A 750 16.52 -32.30 71.27
C ASP A 750 16.45 -31.34 72.52
N GLU A 751 16.05 -30.09 72.22
CA GLU A 751 15.13 -29.20 72.99
C GLU A 751 15.55 -28.18 74.09
N GLU A 752 14.82 -27.03 74.03
CA GLU A 752 14.51 -25.95 75.01
C GLU A 752 15.60 -25.09 75.72
N GLY A 753 15.26 -23.82 76.04
CA GLY A 753 16.14 -22.93 76.85
C GLY A 753 15.97 -21.39 76.76
N SER A 754 14.76 -20.85 76.77
CA SER A 754 14.38 -19.39 76.86
C SER A 754 15.37 -18.40 77.50
N HIS A 755 15.58 -17.19 76.91
CA HIS A 755 15.03 -15.92 77.48
C HIS A 755 15.29 -14.61 76.67
N SER A 756 14.39 -13.64 76.93
CA SER A 756 14.29 -12.20 76.58
C SER A 756 15.59 -11.36 76.70
N VAL A 757 15.74 -10.19 76.03
CA VAL A 757 15.11 -8.87 76.37
C VAL A 757 14.92 -7.95 75.14
N THR A 758 13.93 -7.04 75.23
CA THR A 758 13.42 -6.10 74.22
C THR A 758 13.80 -4.62 74.44
N SER A 759 13.93 -3.85 73.34
CA SER A 759 13.71 -2.38 73.22
C SER A 759 14.10 -1.91 71.79
N HIS A 760 13.48 -0.95 71.11
CA HIS A 760 12.17 -0.25 71.22
C HIS A 760 11.88 0.46 69.86
N LEU A 761 10.60 0.52 69.43
CA LEU A 761 9.82 1.65 68.86
C LEU A 761 10.45 2.67 67.87
N ASP A 762 9.78 3.29 66.88
CA ASP A 762 8.35 3.47 66.49
C ASP A 762 8.22 3.47 64.93
N GLN A 763 7.11 3.04 64.27
CA GLN A 763 5.80 3.70 64.01
C GLN A 763 5.89 5.07 63.29
N ASP A 764 5.13 5.44 62.24
CA ASP A 764 4.11 4.81 61.35
C ASP A 764 4.27 5.46 59.92
N GLN A 765 3.38 5.51 58.89
CA GLN A 765 1.95 5.20 58.67
C GLN A 765 1.61 4.96 57.16
N ASP A 766 0.34 4.74 56.82
CA ASP A 766 -0.22 4.33 55.52
C ASP A 766 -0.17 5.34 54.35
N GLN A 767 -0.09 4.83 53.11
CA GLN A 767 -1.12 5.03 52.06
C GLN A 767 -0.91 4.13 50.81
N ASP A 768 -2.00 3.48 50.39
CA ASP A 768 -2.20 2.69 49.15
C ASP A 768 -3.37 3.38 48.37
N PRO A 769 -3.68 3.14 47.06
CA PRO A 769 -3.34 1.96 46.28
C PRO A 769 -2.97 2.13 44.78
N THR A 770 -2.80 0.98 44.13
CA THR A 770 -2.77 0.72 42.66
C THR A 770 -1.50 1.07 41.87
N ASN A 771 -0.73 0.03 41.53
CA ASN A 771 -0.67 -0.42 40.13
C ASN A 771 -0.25 -1.90 40.01
N THR A 772 -0.78 -2.61 39.01
CA THR A 772 -0.50 -4.04 38.77
C THR A 772 0.90 -4.24 38.18
N ARG A 773 1.74 -5.06 38.82
CA ARG A 773 3.10 -5.38 38.35
C ARG A 773 3.26 -6.87 38.06
N LEU A 774 3.37 -7.22 36.79
CA LEU A 774 3.70 -8.58 36.32
C LEU A 774 5.21 -8.69 36.06
N GLU A 775 5.83 -9.70 36.67
CA GLU A 775 7.25 -10.10 36.63
C GLU A 775 7.27 -11.64 36.82
N PRO A 776 8.32 -12.38 36.44
CA PRO A 776 8.26 -13.16 35.21
C PRO A 776 8.42 -14.68 35.41
N VAL A 777 7.98 -15.47 34.43
CA VAL A 777 8.15 -16.94 34.40
C VAL A 777 8.91 -17.38 33.14
N ALA A 778 9.73 -18.41 33.29
CA ALA A 778 10.79 -18.80 32.36
C ALA A 778 10.31 -19.45 31.05
N ARG A 779 11.19 -19.40 30.03
CA ARG A 779 11.09 -20.24 28.82
C ARG A 779 11.14 -21.73 29.21
N GLN A 780 10.27 -22.54 28.62
CA GLN A 780 10.50 -23.97 28.46
C GLN A 780 10.53 -24.35 26.97
N GLN A 781 11.17 -25.48 26.67
CA GLN A 781 11.73 -25.80 25.37
C GLN A 781 11.06 -27.06 24.81
N TRP A 782 10.43 -26.95 23.64
CA TRP A 782 9.67 -28.05 23.03
C TRP A 782 10.57 -29.15 22.47
N THR A 783 10.24 -30.40 22.76
CA THR A 783 10.92 -31.60 22.25
C THR A 783 9.92 -32.63 21.71
N TRP A 784 10.17 -33.16 20.52
CA TRP A 784 9.29 -34.13 19.84
C TRP A 784 9.56 -35.58 20.28
N PRO A 785 8.52 -36.41 20.51
CA PRO A 785 8.62 -37.87 20.50
C PRO A 785 8.55 -38.45 19.07
N ARG A 786 8.81 -39.76 18.94
CA ARG A 786 8.95 -40.51 17.66
C ARG A 786 8.17 -41.83 17.72
N ASN A 787 8.12 -42.55 16.59
CA ASN A 787 7.70 -43.97 16.42
C ASN A 787 6.19 -44.28 16.52
N ARG A 788 5.64 -45.32 15.84
CA ARG A 788 6.07 -46.11 14.64
C ARG A 788 4.89 -46.98 14.16
N ASN A 789 4.92 -47.41 12.89
CA ASN A 789 4.00 -48.39 12.24
C ASN A 789 2.55 -47.85 12.07
N ASP A 790 1.75 -48.15 11.03
CA ASP A 790 1.70 -49.26 10.07
C ASP A 790 1.55 -48.85 8.58
N GLY A 791 1.41 -49.83 7.67
CA GLY A 791 1.08 -49.76 6.23
C GLY A 791 1.30 -51.15 5.59
N PRO A 792 1.24 -51.36 4.25
CA PRO A 792 0.74 -50.54 3.13
C PRO A 792 -0.48 -51.25 2.46
N PRO A 793 -0.82 -51.09 1.14
CA PRO A 793 -0.03 -51.63 0.00
C PRO A 793 0.01 -50.74 -1.27
N ARG A 794 0.63 -51.25 -2.34
CA ARG A 794 0.66 -50.71 -3.73
C ARG A 794 -0.52 -51.31 -4.56
N ASP A 795 -0.71 -51.17 -5.89
CA ASP A 795 0.21 -50.85 -7.01
C ASP A 795 -0.51 -50.52 -8.35
N GLN A 796 0.28 -50.30 -9.41
CA GLN A 796 0.00 -50.40 -10.87
C GLN A 796 -0.78 -49.29 -11.61
N SER A 797 -0.08 -48.54 -12.49
CA SER A 797 -0.05 -48.78 -13.96
C SER A 797 0.33 -47.55 -14.82
N SER A 798 1.02 -47.84 -15.92
CA SER A 798 1.55 -46.99 -17.01
C SER A 798 0.48 -46.30 -17.88
N ALA A 799 0.75 -45.37 -18.83
CA ALA A 799 1.98 -45.12 -19.61
C ALA A 799 2.12 -43.66 -20.14
N ARG A 800 3.17 -43.41 -20.95
CA ARG A 800 3.50 -42.13 -21.62
C ARG A 800 2.63 -41.87 -22.87
N HIS A 801 2.51 -40.62 -23.30
CA HIS A 801 3.03 -40.18 -24.62
C HIS A 801 3.21 -38.64 -24.71
N VAL A 802 3.80 -38.15 -25.81
CA VAL A 802 4.30 -36.77 -25.98
C VAL A 802 3.74 -36.14 -27.26
N SER A 803 3.27 -34.89 -27.17
CA SER A 803 3.08 -33.94 -28.29
C SER A 803 3.27 -32.49 -27.81
N GLN A 804 3.83 -31.62 -28.64
CA GLN A 804 3.80 -30.15 -28.47
C GLN A 804 2.81 -29.51 -29.50
N PRO A 805 2.89 -28.23 -29.93
CA PRO A 805 1.83 -27.28 -29.54
C PRO A 805 1.13 -26.57 -30.72
N SER A 806 -0.04 -25.97 -30.47
CA SER A 806 -0.70 -25.09 -31.46
C SER A 806 -1.39 -23.86 -30.84
N GLN A 807 -0.74 -22.71 -31.05
CA GLN A 807 -1.32 -21.48 -31.64
C GLN A 807 -2.62 -20.88 -31.04
N SER A 808 -2.41 -19.89 -30.17
CA SER A 808 -2.99 -18.52 -30.23
C SER A 808 -4.33 -18.26 -30.95
N PRO A 809 -5.37 -17.72 -30.25
CA PRO A 809 -6.54 -17.12 -30.90
C PRO A 809 -6.26 -15.70 -31.46
N PRO A 810 -6.86 -15.31 -32.60
CA PRO A 810 -6.81 -13.97 -33.20
C PRO A 810 -7.97 -13.03 -32.71
N PRO A 811 -8.07 -11.75 -33.15
CA PRO A 811 -8.45 -10.66 -32.23
C PRO A 811 -9.77 -9.92 -32.55
N HIS A 812 -10.04 -8.85 -31.78
CA HIS A 812 -11.12 -7.87 -32.00
C HIS A 812 -11.16 -7.29 -33.43
N SER A 813 -12.37 -6.99 -33.95
CA SER A 813 -12.86 -5.59 -34.01
C SER A 813 -14.12 -5.40 -34.89
N ARG A 814 -14.79 -4.25 -34.66
CA ARG A 814 -15.66 -3.51 -35.61
C ARG A 814 -16.85 -4.23 -36.25
N THR A 815 -18.03 -3.92 -35.72
CA THR A 815 -19.25 -3.80 -36.53
C THR A 815 -19.11 -2.66 -37.55
N GLY A 816 -19.56 -2.91 -38.78
CA GLY A 816 -19.64 -1.92 -39.86
C GLY A 816 -20.73 -2.34 -40.84
N SER A 817 -21.66 -1.44 -41.16
CA SER A 817 -22.93 -1.76 -41.80
C SER A 817 -22.84 -1.94 -43.32
N LYS A 818 -23.64 -2.87 -43.86
CA LYS A 818 -24.19 -2.81 -45.22
C LYS A 818 -25.41 -3.70 -45.37
N GLU A 819 -26.39 -3.24 -46.14
CA GLU A 819 -27.69 -3.90 -46.29
C GLU A 819 -27.62 -5.08 -47.28
N ARG A 820 -28.50 -6.06 -47.09
CA ARG A 820 -29.46 -6.45 -48.14
C ARG A 820 -30.66 -7.21 -47.61
N LEU A 821 -31.74 -7.14 -48.38
CA LEU A 821 -33.03 -7.76 -48.09
C LEU A 821 -32.95 -9.30 -48.13
N ILE A 822 -33.77 -9.97 -47.32
CA ILE A 822 -34.77 -10.95 -47.78
C ILE A 822 -35.80 -11.18 -46.66
N THR A 823 -37.07 -11.23 -47.05
CA THR A 823 -38.24 -11.67 -46.27
C THR A 823 -39.10 -12.54 -47.21
N PRO A 824 -40.13 -13.25 -46.73
CA PRO A 824 -40.32 -13.92 -45.42
C PRO A 824 -40.71 -15.42 -45.58
N GLU A 825 -40.75 -16.17 -44.48
CA GLU A 825 -41.74 -17.24 -44.18
C GLU A 825 -41.59 -17.59 -42.67
N GLY A 826 -42.61 -17.97 -41.90
CA GLY A 826 -43.52 -19.10 -42.11
C GLY A 826 -42.90 -20.33 -41.44
N VAL A 827 -43.28 -20.73 -40.22
CA VAL A 827 -44.49 -21.52 -39.91
C VAL A 827 -44.85 -21.42 -38.40
N ARG A 828 -46.01 -21.98 -38.00
CA ARG A 828 -46.78 -21.69 -36.77
C ARG A 828 -46.99 -22.97 -35.91
N VAL A 829 -47.35 -22.80 -34.62
CA VAL A 829 -47.88 -23.82 -33.66
C VAL A 829 -46.86 -24.93 -33.25
N ARG A 830 -46.64 -25.35 -31.98
CA ARG A 830 -47.58 -25.72 -30.89
C ARG A 830 -47.00 -25.62 -29.45
N ARG A 831 -47.85 -25.22 -28.49
CA ARG A 831 -47.90 -25.63 -27.05
C ARG A 831 -48.73 -26.93 -26.91
N PRO A 832 -48.80 -27.67 -25.77
CA PRO A 832 -48.50 -27.35 -24.35
C PRO A 832 -47.39 -28.27 -23.76
N ALA A 833 -47.17 -28.53 -22.45
CA ALA A 833 -47.97 -28.34 -21.22
C ALA A 833 -47.13 -28.28 -19.90
N VAL A 834 -47.75 -27.70 -18.85
CA VAL A 834 -48.06 -28.25 -17.49
C VAL A 834 -47.43 -29.65 -17.19
N GLU A 835 -46.79 -29.97 -16.06
CA GLU A 835 -46.94 -29.55 -14.64
C GLU A 835 -45.62 -29.39 -13.84
N GLU A 836 -45.56 -28.33 -13.03
CA GLU A 836 -45.11 -28.21 -11.60
C GLU A 836 -43.83 -28.93 -11.04
N PRO A 837 -43.45 -28.85 -9.73
CA PRO A 837 -42.18 -28.20 -9.39
C PRO A 837 -41.12 -29.09 -8.72
N VAL A 838 -39.85 -28.69 -8.79
CA VAL A 838 -38.75 -29.27 -7.99
C VAL A 838 -37.92 -28.19 -7.29
N ARG A 839 -37.87 -28.33 -5.97
CA ARG A 839 -37.04 -27.61 -4.98
C ARG A 839 -35.55 -27.67 -5.33
N VAL A 840 -34.84 -26.55 -5.21
CA VAL A 840 -33.36 -26.49 -5.22
C VAL A 840 -32.90 -25.86 -3.91
N ASP A 841 -32.13 -26.59 -3.13
CA ASP A 841 -31.61 -26.12 -1.83
C ASP A 841 -30.31 -25.30 -1.98
N HIS A 842 -30.02 -24.45 -1.01
CA HIS A 842 -28.78 -23.65 -0.97
C HIS A 842 -27.53 -24.52 -0.80
N ALA A 843 -26.47 -24.18 -1.54
CA ALA A 843 -25.09 -24.52 -1.21
C ALA A 843 -24.18 -23.30 -1.46
N TYR A 844 -23.31 -22.98 -0.50
CA TYR A 844 -22.31 -21.93 -0.61
C TYR A 844 -21.07 -22.42 -1.38
N GLY A 845 -20.37 -21.51 -2.05
CA GLY A 845 -19.05 -21.70 -2.66
C GLY A 845 -18.36 -20.36 -2.85
#